data_AF-D3ELW0-F1
#
_entry.id   AF-D3ELW0-F1
#
_cell.length_a   1.000
_cell.length_b   1.000
_cell.length_c   1.000
_cell.angle_alpha   90.00
_cell.angle_beta   90.00
_cell.angle_gamma   90.00
#
_symmetry.space_group_name_H-M   'P 1'
#
loop_
_entity.id
_entity.type
_entity.pdbx_description
1 polymer ?
#
loop_
_entity_poly.entity_id
_entity_poly.type
_entity_poly.pdbx_seq_one_letter_code
_entity_poly.pdbx_strand_id
1 'polypeptide(L)'
;MSRRSGKWFRFLAVPLALSFLLGSMPGIGSSQAYAYTASDGDTAMKAYNETFWDPNAKMFWKDTKRDKHQDFWVEAELWELVMDAYQHTSDPALKAELRTQIDDVYDGTVAKYGEDWTNNPFNDDIMWWAMGSARAYQITGNPRYLEAARHHFDFVYDTQWDEEFASGGIWWLNSDHNTKNACINFPAAQAALYLYDITKDEHYLNAATQIFRWGKTMLTDGNGKVFDRIELERGAVPDATHYNQGTYIGAAVGLYKATGNPVYLDDAVKAAEFTKSRLVDANGVLNYEGPNGDLKGGKTILMRNLAHLQKTLDETGQHPEFSAEFDEWLAFNVEMAWSHRNPEQIVDGNWAGQLLSGTYESWSSAAAVQALNVIKPMEADLHYGVKNPFDKIEAERYNIGSGFVLEGAFEGSLQLGGIQHGSYAAYKNVDFGSEGAIGFIARASSGTGGGHIEIRLDSKDGPKVGTLNVEGTGGWNNYIDAVTLLKDDQGSPSSITGVHDVYLVFTKTNDDYLFNLNWIKFTTTDPTETDAYAKLKAGNYDSSEGLSKHAELGYLDGIHHNAYAAYEGIDFGSGAAGVTVHVASGNQGGTIEVRLDGLDGPTAGVIPIPALGSWDRWVDIMANIDDTLAVGVHDVYLVFKGANGSDYPLNLEWFTFTTMKGKDRDAYGKLEAENYTNGVGFGNETGGGETYLAGMFGPNNPYAMYNYIDFGSESPTQFHVNAASDTSGGTIEVRLDSLNGPVIAAGTVSGTGGWQNFKVFSADVTTPVTGKHIVFISFKGGDWLYNFDKFTFGDPAVFTEPAPPTIPEEDDVAPGEVENVQVKRGEGSMTLYWDGPYDIDAQKVQITLRSDGQQVGDVIEVNRGIQTAVIQGIEAGKDYSLFIRSKDLSGNVSQGITLEVTDSPAFSLTVNGKSLQDGDSMEDYTPLRFKILDSSIRFAEITIDGKAYTLDPMTMDPIDIDLAGNLGDKTATITTEDRSGNKLQKNLRFRVITSVNSMKQLVERFADSGDVRGPLIPQLSNALNQAQHHLDKGRRDQAAKHMQNFAKHLNKEVMGRHVSDQAKAVLNTDADFLIQDWQDDLE
;
A
#
# COMPACT_ATOMS: atom_id res chain seq x y z
N MET A 1 21.10 74.40 -30.09
CA MET A 1 21.10 75.59 -29.20
C MET A 1 20.02 75.36 -28.15
N SER A 2 20.20 75.34 -26.84
CA SER A 2 21.22 75.81 -25.89
C SER A 2 21.09 74.92 -24.64
N ARG A 3 22.11 74.15 -24.20
CA ARG A 3 23.04 74.49 -23.09
C ARG A 3 22.37 75.21 -21.91
N ARG A 4 22.30 74.54 -20.75
CA ARG A 4 23.25 74.67 -19.59
C ARG A 4 23.11 76.03 -18.88
N SER A 5 23.16 76.21 -17.57
CA SER A 5 23.54 75.41 -16.41
C SER A 5 23.70 76.40 -15.24
N GLY A 6 23.61 75.94 -13.98
CA GLY A 6 24.27 76.59 -12.83
C GLY A 6 23.61 76.25 -11.51
N LYS A 7 24.10 75.24 -10.77
CA LYS A 7 25.09 75.30 -9.64
C LYS A 7 24.44 75.73 -8.31
N TRP A 8 24.70 75.17 -7.13
CA TRP A 8 25.31 73.94 -6.58
C TRP A 8 25.31 74.18 -5.05
N PHE A 9 24.93 73.22 -4.21
CA PHE A 9 25.38 73.15 -2.79
C PHE A 9 25.57 71.67 -2.41
N ARG A 10 26.70 71.40 -1.75
CA ARG A 10 27.28 70.07 -1.43
C ARG A 10 26.60 69.44 -0.20
N PHE A 11 26.66 68.10 -0.07
CA PHE A 11 27.33 67.39 1.04
C PHE A 11 27.43 65.88 0.76
N LEU A 12 28.48 65.26 1.33
CA LEU A 12 28.97 63.89 1.12
C LEU A 12 28.24 62.81 1.96
N ALA A 13 28.04 61.65 1.33
CA ALA A 13 28.25 60.23 1.73
C ALA A 13 27.92 59.66 3.14
N VAL A 14 26.98 58.68 3.14
CA VAL A 14 26.97 57.29 3.72
C VAL A 14 27.00 57.12 5.26
N PRO A 15 26.29 56.14 5.93
CA PRO A 15 25.73 54.86 5.44
C PRO A 15 24.27 54.44 5.83
N LEU A 16 23.83 53.35 5.16
CA LEU A 16 22.88 52.25 5.49
C LEU A 16 21.37 52.46 5.82
N ALA A 17 20.58 51.77 4.99
CA ALA A 17 19.52 50.78 5.27
C ALA A 17 18.04 51.17 5.47
N LEU A 18 17.25 50.46 4.64
CA LEU A 18 15.91 49.89 4.79
C LEU A 18 14.64 50.60 4.24
N SER A 19 14.15 49.96 3.16
CA SER A 19 12.76 49.55 2.87
C SER A 19 11.68 50.59 2.59
N PHE A 20 11.25 50.66 1.32
CA PHE A 20 9.88 51.06 0.96
C PHE A 20 9.30 50.16 -0.15
N LEU A 21 8.11 49.65 0.18
CA LEU A 21 7.16 48.78 -0.52
C LEU A 21 6.94 49.09 -2.01
N LEU A 22 7.11 48.07 -2.85
CA LEU A 22 6.48 47.94 -4.16
C LEU A 22 5.46 46.80 -4.07
N GLY A 23 4.18 47.13 -4.29
CA GLY A 23 3.09 46.18 -4.30
C GLY A 23 3.28 45.15 -5.42
N SER A 24 3.29 43.89 -5.02
CA SER A 24 3.19 42.72 -5.89
C SER A 24 1.87 42.74 -6.66
N MET A 25 1.94 42.74 -7.99
CA MET A 25 0.82 42.28 -8.81
C MET A 25 0.76 40.74 -8.71
N PRO A 26 -0.43 40.15 -8.51
CA PRO A 26 -0.57 38.71 -8.44
C PRO A 26 -0.30 38.10 -9.82
N GLY A 27 0.52 37.05 -9.84
CA GLY A 27 0.83 36.26 -11.03
C GLY A 27 -0.43 35.63 -11.61
N ILE A 28 -0.51 35.66 -12.93
CA ILE A 28 -1.45 34.95 -13.79
C ILE A 28 -0.76 33.61 -14.11
N GLY A 29 -1.28 32.41 -13.85
CA GLY A 29 -2.39 31.98 -13.01
C GLY A 29 -2.16 30.48 -12.78
N SER A 30 -2.10 30.05 -11.52
CA SER A 30 -2.38 28.66 -11.18
C SER A 30 -3.86 28.43 -11.48
N SER A 31 -4.22 27.29 -12.07
CA SER A 31 -5.62 26.86 -12.08
C SER A 31 -6.09 26.84 -10.63
N GLN A 32 -7.13 27.61 -10.30
CA GLN A 32 -7.80 27.46 -9.01
C GLN A 32 -8.24 26.01 -8.89
N ALA A 33 -7.67 25.28 -7.92
CA ALA A 33 -8.17 23.97 -7.53
C ALA A 33 -9.64 24.16 -7.12
N TYR A 34 -10.53 23.44 -7.78
CA TYR A 34 -11.90 23.30 -7.31
C TYR A 34 -11.96 21.93 -6.68
N ALA A 35 -12.25 21.87 -5.37
CA ALA A 35 -12.58 20.61 -4.72
C ALA A 35 -13.64 19.88 -5.54
N TYR A 36 -13.50 18.54 -5.65
CA TYR A 36 -14.59 17.75 -6.19
C TYR A 36 -15.85 17.96 -5.34
N THR A 37 -17.00 17.69 -5.92
CA THR A 37 -18.30 17.97 -5.35
C THR A 37 -19.12 16.69 -5.22
N ALA A 38 -20.14 16.69 -4.37
CA ALA A 38 -21.08 15.57 -4.33
C ALA A 38 -21.72 15.29 -5.71
N SER A 39 -21.88 16.31 -6.55
CA SER A 39 -22.37 16.15 -7.94
C SER A 39 -21.37 15.50 -8.90
N ASP A 40 -20.07 15.46 -8.57
CA ASP A 40 -19.09 14.69 -9.35
C ASP A 40 -19.33 13.18 -9.17
N GLY A 41 -19.75 12.73 -7.98
CA GLY A 41 -20.16 11.33 -7.76
C GLY A 41 -21.36 10.92 -8.62
N ASP A 42 -22.35 11.81 -8.77
CA ASP A 42 -23.49 11.60 -9.68
C ASP A 42 -23.05 11.54 -11.15
N THR A 43 -22.13 12.43 -11.55
CA THR A 43 -21.57 12.49 -12.90
C THR A 43 -20.82 11.21 -13.24
N ALA A 44 -19.95 10.77 -12.32
CA ALA A 44 -19.14 9.57 -12.49
C ALA A 44 -20.00 8.31 -12.58
N MET A 45 -21.03 8.16 -11.71
CA MET A 45 -21.91 6.99 -11.74
C MET A 45 -22.76 6.92 -13.01
N LYS A 46 -23.26 8.08 -13.50
CA LYS A 46 -24.01 8.16 -14.76
C LYS A 46 -23.13 7.76 -15.94
N ALA A 47 -21.94 8.34 -16.06
CA ALA A 47 -20.97 8.01 -17.10
C ALA A 47 -20.56 6.52 -17.07
N TYR A 48 -20.35 5.98 -15.87
CA TYR A 48 -20.01 4.58 -15.67
C TYR A 48 -21.12 3.65 -16.15
N ASN A 49 -22.38 3.93 -15.80
CA ASN A 49 -23.53 3.17 -16.29
C ASN A 49 -23.69 3.30 -17.82
N GLU A 50 -23.58 4.50 -18.38
CA GLU A 50 -23.65 4.71 -19.84
C GLU A 50 -22.60 3.89 -20.59
N THR A 51 -21.42 3.72 -19.98
CA THR A 51 -20.27 3.02 -20.56
C THR A 51 -20.37 1.50 -20.39
N PHE A 52 -20.71 1.01 -19.20
CA PHE A 52 -20.54 -0.40 -18.83
C PHE A 52 -21.83 -1.15 -18.51
N TRP A 53 -22.96 -0.51 -18.23
CA TRP A 53 -24.19 -1.23 -17.86
C TRP A 53 -24.89 -1.85 -19.09
N ASP A 54 -25.21 -3.15 -19.03
CA ASP A 54 -26.11 -3.82 -19.97
C ASP A 54 -27.52 -3.94 -19.38
N PRO A 55 -28.48 -3.08 -19.78
CA PRO A 55 -29.84 -3.17 -19.26
C PRO A 55 -30.60 -4.42 -19.75
N ASN A 56 -30.10 -5.15 -20.76
CA ASN A 56 -30.77 -6.37 -21.25
C ASN A 56 -30.39 -7.59 -20.42
N ALA A 57 -29.09 -7.80 -20.20
CA ALA A 57 -28.58 -8.85 -19.34
C ALA A 57 -28.71 -8.50 -17.85
N LYS A 58 -28.89 -7.21 -17.53
CA LYS A 58 -28.82 -6.64 -16.18
C LYS A 58 -27.49 -6.96 -15.48
N MET A 59 -26.40 -6.81 -16.22
CA MET A 59 -25.05 -7.03 -15.75
C MET A 59 -24.11 -5.96 -16.31
N PHE A 60 -22.97 -5.72 -15.67
CA PHE A 60 -21.94 -4.88 -16.25
C PHE A 60 -21.12 -5.62 -17.30
N TRP A 61 -20.79 -4.92 -18.39
CA TRP A 61 -19.74 -5.32 -19.32
C TRP A 61 -18.38 -5.23 -18.64
N LYS A 62 -17.47 -6.16 -18.99
CA LYS A 62 -16.10 -6.19 -18.45
C LYS A 62 -15.25 -5.02 -18.95
N ASP A 63 -15.48 -4.59 -20.19
CA ASP A 63 -14.78 -3.49 -20.84
C ASP A 63 -15.68 -2.76 -21.86
N THR A 64 -15.15 -1.70 -22.48
CA THR A 64 -15.86 -0.91 -23.49
C THR A 64 -16.13 -1.63 -24.82
N LYS A 65 -15.56 -2.83 -25.05
CA LYS A 65 -15.87 -3.62 -26.27
C LYS A 65 -17.24 -4.27 -26.17
N ARG A 66 -17.73 -4.52 -24.95
CA ARG A 66 -19.04 -5.12 -24.66
C ARG A 66 -19.20 -6.54 -25.25
N ASP A 67 -18.12 -7.31 -25.24
CA ASP A 67 -18.09 -8.69 -25.72
C ASP A 67 -18.31 -9.73 -24.59
N LYS A 68 -18.00 -9.37 -23.34
CA LYS A 68 -18.12 -10.23 -22.15
C LYS A 68 -18.62 -9.43 -20.96
N HIS A 69 -19.56 -9.99 -20.21
CA HIS A 69 -19.93 -9.45 -18.89
C HIS A 69 -18.82 -9.67 -17.87
N GLN A 70 -18.87 -8.90 -16.80
CA GLN A 70 -17.93 -8.95 -15.71
C GLN A 70 -17.89 -10.33 -15.01
N ASP A 71 -16.76 -10.61 -14.37
CA ASP A 71 -16.55 -11.81 -13.57
C ASP A 71 -17.47 -11.80 -12.34
N PHE A 72 -17.85 -13.00 -11.89
CA PHE A 72 -18.92 -13.18 -10.90
C PHE A 72 -18.65 -12.42 -9.59
N TRP A 73 -17.45 -12.58 -9.01
CA TRP A 73 -17.09 -11.91 -7.76
C TRP A 73 -17.02 -10.38 -7.92
N VAL A 74 -16.44 -9.88 -9.02
CA VAL A 74 -16.36 -8.44 -9.30
C VAL A 74 -17.75 -7.82 -9.48
N GLU A 75 -18.70 -8.55 -10.08
CA GLU A 75 -20.07 -8.06 -10.24
C GLU A 75 -20.75 -7.78 -8.89
N ALA A 76 -20.42 -8.52 -7.81
CA ALA A 76 -20.88 -8.19 -6.46
C ALA A 76 -20.29 -6.86 -5.97
N GLU A 77 -19.03 -6.58 -6.28
CA GLU A 77 -18.38 -5.32 -5.92
C GLU A 77 -18.95 -4.13 -6.68
N LEU A 78 -19.31 -4.33 -7.95
CA LEU A 78 -20.04 -3.34 -8.75
C LEU A 78 -21.48 -3.17 -8.27
N TRP A 79 -22.09 -4.22 -7.72
CA TRP A 79 -23.40 -4.13 -7.08
C TRP A 79 -23.33 -3.24 -5.83
N GLU A 80 -22.31 -3.42 -4.99
CA GLU A 80 -22.06 -2.54 -3.85
C GLU A 80 -21.71 -1.10 -4.26
N LEU A 81 -21.00 -0.90 -5.39
CA LEU A 81 -20.77 0.44 -5.95
C LEU A 81 -22.10 1.17 -6.25
N VAL A 82 -23.07 0.46 -6.86
CA VAL A 82 -24.42 1.01 -7.11
C VAL A 82 -25.12 1.35 -5.78
N MET A 83 -24.96 0.52 -4.76
CA MET A 83 -25.52 0.78 -3.42
C MET A 83 -24.91 2.01 -2.76
N ASP A 84 -23.60 2.19 -2.88
CA ASP A 84 -22.89 3.35 -2.32
C ASP A 84 -23.32 4.64 -3.02
N ALA A 85 -23.40 4.63 -4.36
CA ALA A 85 -23.92 5.76 -5.12
C ALA A 85 -25.39 6.07 -4.78
N TYR A 86 -26.22 5.05 -4.54
CA TYR A 86 -27.60 5.23 -4.07
C TYR A 86 -27.67 5.93 -2.70
N GLN A 87 -26.80 5.53 -1.77
CA GLN A 87 -26.74 6.13 -0.44
C GLN A 87 -26.25 7.58 -0.51
N HIS A 88 -25.23 7.84 -1.33
CA HIS A 88 -24.59 9.14 -1.50
C HIS A 88 -25.47 10.18 -2.19
N THR A 89 -26.10 9.82 -3.30
CA THR A 89 -26.75 10.80 -4.18
C THR A 89 -27.90 11.54 -3.49
N SER A 90 -27.97 12.84 -3.77
CA SER A 90 -29.09 13.72 -3.41
C SER A 90 -30.03 14.01 -4.59
N ASP A 91 -29.70 13.55 -5.81
CA ASP A 91 -30.57 13.61 -6.98
C ASP A 91 -31.67 12.55 -6.86
N PRO A 92 -32.94 12.93 -6.67
CA PRO A 92 -34.02 11.98 -6.43
C PRO A 92 -34.32 11.08 -7.64
N ALA A 93 -34.04 11.53 -8.87
CA ALA A 93 -34.25 10.73 -10.07
C ALA A 93 -33.18 9.64 -10.16
N LEU A 94 -31.91 10.03 -10.04
CA LEU A 94 -30.80 9.08 -10.01
C LEU A 94 -30.95 8.09 -8.85
N LYS A 95 -31.37 8.56 -7.67
CA LYS A 95 -31.60 7.71 -6.50
C LYS A 95 -32.66 6.62 -6.79
N ALA A 96 -33.73 6.95 -7.50
CA ALA A 96 -34.76 5.97 -7.87
C ALA A 96 -34.26 4.97 -8.94
N GLU A 97 -33.45 5.43 -9.90
CA GLU A 97 -32.82 4.59 -10.91
C GLU A 97 -31.85 3.60 -10.28
N LEU A 98 -30.91 4.08 -9.45
CA LEU A 98 -29.94 3.24 -8.74
C LEU A 98 -30.63 2.25 -7.81
N ARG A 99 -31.71 2.65 -7.13
CA ARG A 99 -32.51 1.73 -6.31
C ARG A 99 -33.07 0.57 -7.14
N THR A 100 -33.57 0.85 -8.34
CA THR A 100 -34.06 -0.20 -9.26
C THR A 100 -32.91 -1.05 -9.77
N GLN A 101 -31.77 -0.43 -10.08
CA GLN A 101 -30.56 -1.12 -10.53
C GLN A 101 -30.03 -2.12 -9.48
N ILE A 102 -30.17 -1.84 -8.18
CA ILE A 102 -29.87 -2.81 -7.11
C ILE A 102 -30.67 -4.11 -7.29
N ASP A 103 -31.95 -4.03 -7.65
CA ASP A 103 -32.76 -5.22 -7.93
C ASP A 103 -32.34 -5.89 -9.23
N ASP A 104 -32.02 -5.09 -10.26
CA ASP A 104 -31.67 -5.60 -11.58
C ASP A 104 -30.35 -6.37 -11.60
N VAL A 105 -29.29 -5.88 -10.93
CA VAL A 105 -27.97 -6.56 -10.88
C VAL A 105 -28.12 -7.97 -10.29
N TYR A 106 -28.86 -8.09 -9.19
CA TYR A 106 -29.14 -9.40 -8.59
C TYR A 106 -29.93 -10.31 -9.54
N ASP A 107 -31.00 -9.78 -10.17
CA ASP A 107 -31.81 -10.55 -11.12
C ASP A 107 -30.98 -11.05 -12.33
N GLY A 108 -30.08 -10.22 -12.85
CA GLY A 108 -29.20 -10.54 -13.98
C GLY A 108 -28.22 -11.66 -13.63
N THR A 109 -27.57 -11.53 -12.46
CA THR A 109 -26.67 -12.58 -11.94
C THR A 109 -27.42 -13.88 -11.70
N VAL A 110 -28.58 -13.84 -11.03
CA VAL A 110 -29.40 -15.04 -10.78
C VAL A 110 -29.82 -15.70 -12.09
N ALA A 111 -30.19 -14.92 -13.11
CA ALA A 111 -30.56 -15.46 -14.41
C ALA A 111 -29.42 -16.22 -15.09
N LYS A 112 -28.16 -15.86 -14.82
CA LYS A 112 -26.97 -16.48 -15.41
C LYS A 112 -26.38 -17.61 -14.55
N TYR A 113 -26.35 -17.44 -13.23
CA TYR A 113 -25.63 -18.32 -12.31
C TYR A 113 -26.54 -19.15 -11.38
N GLY A 114 -27.84 -18.88 -11.36
CA GLY A 114 -28.80 -19.48 -10.42
C GLY A 114 -28.92 -18.70 -9.10
N GLU A 115 -29.84 -19.14 -8.24
CA GLU A 115 -30.06 -18.55 -6.90
C GLU A 115 -29.19 -19.17 -5.80
N ASP A 116 -28.68 -20.38 -6.03
CA ASP A 116 -27.81 -21.12 -5.10
C ASP A 116 -26.39 -21.16 -5.68
N TRP A 117 -25.48 -20.45 -5.03
CA TRP A 117 -24.09 -20.30 -5.46
C TRP A 117 -23.13 -21.24 -4.72
N THR A 118 -23.64 -22.15 -3.88
CA THR A 118 -22.81 -23.11 -3.13
C THR A 118 -22.08 -24.12 -4.03
N ASN A 119 -22.43 -24.17 -5.32
CA ASN A 119 -21.73 -24.93 -6.35
C ASN A 119 -20.48 -24.23 -6.92
N ASN A 120 -20.25 -22.95 -6.60
CA ASN A 120 -19.03 -22.25 -6.97
C ASN A 120 -17.88 -22.75 -6.07
N PRO A 121 -16.76 -23.24 -6.61
CA PRO A 121 -15.65 -23.73 -5.79
C PRO A 121 -14.95 -22.62 -4.98
N PHE A 122 -15.12 -21.35 -5.36
CA PHE A 122 -14.49 -20.20 -4.73
C PHE A 122 -15.37 -19.70 -3.56
N ASN A 123 -14.89 -19.84 -2.32
CA ASN A 123 -15.66 -19.40 -1.15
C ASN A 123 -15.73 -17.87 -1.05
N ASP A 124 -14.68 -17.17 -1.48
CA ASP A 124 -14.66 -15.72 -1.58
C ASP A 124 -15.73 -15.20 -2.53
N ASP A 125 -15.85 -15.76 -3.74
CA ASP A 125 -16.93 -15.44 -4.68
C ASP A 125 -18.32 -15.48 -4.00
N ILE A 126 -18.58 -16.55 -3.25
CA ILE A 126 -19.83 -16.74 -2.51
C ILE A 126 -19.98 -15.67 -1.42
N MET A 127 -18.90 -15.37 -0.71
CA MET A 127 -18.92 -14.43 0.41
C MET A 127 -19.09 -12.97 -0.02
N TRP A 128 -18.51 -12.55 -1.14
CA TRP A 128 -18.73 -11.24 -1.73
C TRP A 128 -20.21 -11.02 -2.05
N TRP A 129 -20.86 -12.01 -2.64
CA TRP A 129 -22.30 -11.97 -2.91
C TRP A 129 -23.16 -12.06 -1.65
N ALA A 130 -22.74 -12.81 -0.63
CA ALA A 130 -23.43 -12.85 0.67
C ALA A 130 -23.41 -11.49 1.36
N MET A 131 -22.25 -10.82 1.36
CA MET A 131 -22.06 -9.47 1.88
C MET A 131 -22.92 -8.44 1.12
N GLY A 132 -22.82 -8.42 -0.21
CA GLY A 132 -23.66 -7.56 -1.06
C GLY A 132 -25.16 -7.79 -0.84
N SER A 133 -25.57 -9.05 -0.67
CA SER A 133 -26.97 -9.40 -0.36
C SER A 133 -27.41 -8.86 1.01
N ALA A 134 -26.56 -8.91 2.05
CA ALA A 134 -26.89 -8.33 3.34
C ALA A 134 -27.10 -6.80 3.24
N ARG A 135 -26.23 -6.11 2.48
CA ARG A 135 -26.38 -4.67 2.21
C ARG A 135 -27.63 -4.35 1.39
N ALA A 136 -27.92 -5.13 0.37
CA ALA A 136 -29.15 -5.00 -0.40
C ALA A 136 -30.39 -5.14 0.49
N TYR A 137 -30.39 -6.07 1.46
CA TYR A 137 -31.48 -6.16 2.43
C TYR A 137 -31.63 -4.89 3.26
N GLN A 138 -30.54 -4.32 3.79
CA GLN A 138 -30.59 -3.07 4.56
C GLN A 138 -31.20 -1.91 3.76
N ILE A 139 -30.95 -1.84 2.46
CA ILE A 139 -31.47 -0.79 1.56
C ILE A 139 -32.92 -1.05 1.15
N THR A 140 -33.25 -2.31 0.83
CA THR A 140 -34.50 -2.65 0.15
C THR A 140 -35.60 -3.14 1.09
N GLY A 141 -35.24 -3.75 2.22
CA GLY A 141 -36.13 -4.54 3.07
C GLY A 141 -36.68 -5.82 2.41
N ASN A 142 -36.20 -6.19 1.23
CA ASN A 142 -36.73 -7.34 0.48
C ASN A 142 -36.14 -8.66 1.00
N PRO A 143 -36.94 -9.58 1.58
CA PRO A 143 -36.44 -10.76 2.29
C PRO A 143 -35.58 -11.71 1.46
N ARG A 144 -35.71 -11.73 0.12
CA ARG A 144 -34.88 -12.57 -0.76
C ARG A 144 -33.38 -12.35 -0.52
N TYR A 145 -33.00 -11.12 -0.22
CA TYR A 145 -31.61 -10.75 0.01
C TYR A 145 -31.08 -11.21 1.36
N LEU A 146 -31.91 -11.17 2.41
CA LEU A 146 -31.53 -11.71 3.71
C LEU A 146 -31.41 -13.23 3.66
N GLU A 147 -32.31 -13.89 2.93
CA GLU A 147 -32.25 -15.34 2.70
C GLU A 147 -30.98 -15.72 1.95
N ALA A 148 -30.65 -15.02 0.85
CA ALA A 148 -29.40 -15.23 0.12
C ALA A 148 -28.17 -14.96 1.00
N ALA A 149 -28.14 -13.86 1.75
CA ALA A 149 -27.01 -13.52 2.61
C ALA A 149 -26.74 -14.59 3.68
N ARG A 150 -27.78 -14.99 4.43
CA ARG A 150 -27.62 -16.02 5.48
C ARG A 150 -27.26 -17.37 4.88
N HIS A 151 -27.97 -17.82 3.85
CA HIS A 151 -27.76 -19.15 3.28
C HIS A 151 -26.31 -19.37 2.84
N HIS A 152 -25.74 -18.39 2.14
CA HIS A 152 -24.39 -18.45 1.61
C HIS A 152 -23.32 -18.20 2.68
N PHE A 153 -23.57 -17.28 3.63
CA PHE A 153 -22.69 -17.10 4.78
C PHE A 153 -22.60 -18.38 5.62
N ASP A 154 -23.76 -18.94 6.02
CA ASP A 154 -23.85 -20.13 6.85
C ASP A 154 -23.17 -21.32 6.15
N PHE A 155 -23.37 -21.51 4.84
CA PHE A 155 -22.65 -22.54 4.06
C PHE A 155 -21.14 -22.41 4.19
N VAL A 156 -20.58 -21.23 3.91
CA VAL A 156 -19.13 -21.03 3.93
C VAL A 156 -18.59 -21.13 5.36
N TYR A 157 -19.20 -20.43 6.32
CA TYR A 157 -18.70 -20.40 7.69
C TYR A 157 -18.81 -21.78 8.37
N ASP A 158 -19.96 -22.45 8.27
CA ASP A 158 -20.20 -23.70 8.99
C ASP A 158 -19.44 -24.89 8.39
N THR A 159 -19.06 -24.83 7.10
CA THR A 159 -18.43 -25.96 6.41
C THR A 159 -16.97 -25.74 6.00
N GLN A 160 -16.52 -24.49 5.92
CA GLN A 160 -15.17 -24.15 5.42
C GLN A 160 -14.28 -23.46 6.47
N TRP A 161 -14.81 -23.07 7.63
CA TRP A 161 -13.97 -22.80 8.79
C TRP A 161 -13.32 -24.09 9.28
N ASP A 162 -12.00 -24.08 9.44
CA ASP A 162 -11.24 -25.24 9.85
C ASP A 162 -10.21 -24.88 10.91
N GLU A 163 -10.03 -25.74 11.92
CA GLU A 163 -9.05 -25.58 12.99
C GLU A 163 -7.85 -26.53 12.85
N GLU A 164 -7.89 -27.50 11.94
CA GLU A 164 -6.79 -28.47 11.77
C GLU A 164 -5.55 -27.83 11.14
N PHE A 165 -5.74 -26.94 10.16
CA PHE A 165 -4.66 -26.14 9.58
C PHE A 165 -4.67 -24.69 10.09
N ALA A 166 -3.49 -24.17 10.43
CA ALA A 166 -3.30 -22.79 10.90
C ALA A 166 -4.16 -22.39 12.12
N SER A 167 -4.62 -23.38 12.89
CA SER A 167 -5.43 -23.22 14.10
C SER A 167 -6.68 -22.35 13.95
N GLY A 168 -7.31 -22.35 12.78
CA GLY A 168 -8.50 -21.57 12.47
C GLY A 168 -8.52 -21.08 11.02
N GLY A 169 -9.54 -20.29 10.68
CA GLY A 169 -9.67 -19.62 9.39
C GLY A 169 -10.43 -20.41 8.34
N ILE A 170 -10.97 -19.68 7.37
CA ILE A 170 -11.79 -20.18 6.28
C ILE A 170 -10.90 -20.52 5.08
N TRP A 171 -11.10 -21.70 4.50
CA TRP A 171 -10.47 -22.11 3.24
C TRP A 171 -10.88 -21.22 2.07
N TRP A 172 -9.94 -20.94 1.16
CA TRP A 172 -10.24 -20.17 -0.04
C TRP A 172 -11.20 -20.91 -0.98
N LEU A 173 -10.96 -22.21 -1.20
CA LEU A 173 -11.81 -23.04 -2.05
C LEU A 173 -12.55 -24.08 -1.22
N ASN A 174 -13.78 -24.42 -1.60
CA ASN A 174 -14.49 -25.59 -1.06
C ASN A 174 -14.18 -26.89 -1.81
N SER A 175 -13.48 -26.82 -2.96
CA SER A 175 -13.04 -27.98 -3.72
C SER A 175 -11.70 -28.57 -3.21
N ASP A 176 -10.72 -27.71 -2.93
CA ASP A 176 -9.36 -28.08 -2.52
C ASP A 176 -8.87 -27.21 -1.36
N HIS A 177 -8.42 -27.83 -0.27
CA HIS A 177 -8.05 -27.16 0.98
C HIS A 177 -6.54 -26.91 1.09
N ASN A 178 -6.00 -26.09 0.18
CA ASN A 178 -4.55 -25.82 0.11
C ASN A 178 -4.11 -24.47 0.72
N THR A 179 -5.03 -23.52 0.85
CA THR A 179 -4.72 -22.15 1.29
C THR A 179 -5.89 -21.46 1.99
N LYS A 180 -5.58 -20.65 3.01
CA LYS A 180 -6.52 -19.76 3.71
C LYS A 180 -6.14 -18.31 3.43
N ASN A 181 -7.07 -17.50 2.92
CA ASN A 181 -6.77 -16.20 2.31
C ASN A 181 -7.49 -15.05 3.03
N ALA A 182 -6.88 -13.87 2.99
CA ALA A 182 -7.48 -12.62 3.45
C ALA A 182 -8.77 -12.29 2.68
N CYS A 183 -8.78 -12.55 1.36
CA CYS A 183 -9.89 -12.27 0.44
C CYS A 183 -11.18 -13.05 0.71
N ILE A 184 -11.15 -14.07 1.58
CA ILE A 184 -12.36 -14.74 2.09
C ILE A 184 -12.61 -14.37 3.56
N ASN A 185 -11.57 -14.38 4.39
CA ASN A 185 -11.74 -14.27 5.84
C ASN A 185 -12.24 -12.88 6.26
N PHE A 186 -11.65 -11.79 5.75
CA PHE A 186 -12.10 -10.45 6.17
C PHE A 186 -13.46 -10.07 5.58
N PRO A 187 -13.81 -10.40 4.31
CA PRO A 187 -15.18 -10.29 3.82
C PRO A 187 -16.18 -11.12 4.62
N ALA A 188 -15.82 -12.32 5.08
CA ALA A 188 -16.68 -13.12 5.94
C ALA A 188 -16.96 -12.43 7.28
N ALA A 189 -15.94 -11.81 7.89
CA ALA A 189 -16.14 -11.00 9.08
C ALA A 189 -17.07 -9.79 8.81
N GLN A 190 -16.95 -9.12 7.66
CA GLN A 190 -17.85 -8.03 7.27
C GLN A 190 -19.29 -8.51 7.01
N ALA A 191 -19.48 -9.62 6.28
CA ALA A 191 -20.79 -10.21 6.04
C ALA A 191 -21.49 -10.57 7.36
N ALA A 192 -20.75 -11.18 8.29
CA ALA A 192 -21.24 -11.47 9.63
C ALA A 192 -21.65 -10.21 10.40
N LEU A 193 -20.90 -9.11 10.29
CA LEU A 193 -21.27 -7.82 10.92
C LEU A 193 -22.56 -7.23 10.33
N TYR A 194 -22.74 -7.28 9.01
CA TYR A 194 -24.00 -6.87 8.38
C TYR A 194 -25.17 -7.75 8.82
N LEU A 195 -24.98 -9.08 8.86
CA LEU A 195 -25.99 -10.02 9.35
C LEU A 195 -26.32 -9.79 10.82
N TYR A 196 -25.33 -9.53 11.67
CA TYR A 196 -25.55 -9.15 13.07
C TYR A 196 -26.34 -7.84 13.16
N ASP A 197 -25.98 -6.82 12.39
CA ASP A 197 -26.70 -5.54 12.42
C ASP A 197 -28.17 -5.70 12.01
N ILE A 198 -28.45 -6.57 11.03
CA ILE A 198 -29.81 -6.86 10.57
C ILE A 198 -30.61 -7.68 11.60
N THR A 199 -30.03 -8.77 12.11
CA THR A 199 -30.76 -9.81 12.85
C THR A 199 -30.68 -9.64 14.37
N LYS A 200 -29.63 -8.98 14.86
CA LYS A 200 -29.21 -8.97 16.27
C LYS A 200 -28.97 -10.36 16.85
N ASP A 201 -28.69 -11.35 16.01
CA ASP A 201 -28.32 -12.70 16.43
C ASP A 201 -26.82 -12.75 16.79
N GLU A 202 -26.54 -12.99 18.06
CA GLU A 202 -25.18 -13.08 18.61
C GLU A 202 -24.30 -14.13 17.91
N HIS A 203 -24.88 -15.12 17.23
CA HIS A 203 -24.12 -16.05 16.39
C HIS A 203 -23.21 -15.32 15.40
N TYR A 204 -23.73 -14.31 14.71
CA TYR A 204 -22.96 -13.57 13.69
C TYR A 204 -21.92 -12.63 14.30
N LEU A 205 -22.19 -12.01 15.46
CA LEU A 205 -21.17 -11.20 16.15
C LEU A 205 -20.01 -12.08 16.66
N ASN A 206 -20.33 -13.27 17.16
CA ASN A 206 -19.33 -14.25 17.58
C ASN A 206 -18.49 -14.72 16.39
N ALA A 207 -19.12 -15.04 15.25
CA ALA A 207 -18.40 -15.40 14.02
C ALA A 207 -17.48 -14.27 13.54
N ALA A 208 -17.98 -13.03 13.44
CA ALA A 208 -17.16 -11.87 13.06
C ALA A 208 -15.95 -11.70 13.97
N THR A 209 -16.16 -11.83 15.29
CA THR A 209 -15.10 -11.71 16.29
C THR A 209 -14.05 -12.81 16.16
N GLN A 210 -14.49 -14.06 15.95
CA GLN A 210 -13.61 -15.22 15.79
C GLN A 210 -12.77 -15.12 14.52
N ILE A 211 -13.40 -14.81 13.38
CA ILE A 211 -12.73 -14.71 12.09
C ILE A 211 -11.72 -13.55 12.11
N PHE A 212 -12.13 -12.37 12.58
CA PHE A 212 -11.24 -11.22 12.60
C PHE A 212 -10.05 -11.43 13.54
N ARG A 213 -10.26 -12.01 14.73
CA ARG A 213 -9.17 -12.27 15.67
C ARG A 213 -8.16 -13.25 15.11
N TRP A 214 -8.62 -14.36 14.53
CA TRP A 214 -7.74 -15.31 13.83
C TRP A 214 -6.97 -14.61 12.71
N GLY A 215 -7.66 -13.85 11.85
CA GLY A 215 -7.07 -13.12 10.73
C GLY A 215 -6.03 -12.10 11.19
N LYS A 216 -6.30 -11.34 12.25
CA LYS A 216 -5.35 -10.39 12.85
C LYS A 216 -4.06 -11.08 13.26
N THR A 217 -4.11 -12.27 13.86
CA THR A 217 -2.89 -12.96 14.29
C THR A 217 -2.19 -13.73 13.18
N MET A 218 -2.94 -14.35 12.27
CA MET A 218 -2.38 -15.28 11.29
C MET A 218 -2.11 -14.63 9.93
N LEU A 219 -2.92 -13.66 9.54
CA LEU A 219 -2.88 -12.95 8.25
C LEU A 219 -2.43 -11.50 8.39
N THR A 220 -1.80 -11.10 9.50
CA THR A 220 -1.15 -9.79 9.61
C THR A 220 0.15 -9.86 10.40
N ASP A 221 0.95 -8.81 10.32
CA ASP A 221 2.15 -8.61 11.14
C ASP A 221 1.87 -7.91 12.48
N GLY A 222 0.59 -7.70 12.84
CA GLY A 222 0.17 -6.96 14.03
C GLY A 222 0.33 -5.43 13.95
N ASN A 223 0.98 -4.93 12.89
CA ASN A 223 1.31 -3.53 12.68
C ASN A 223 0.58 -2.94 11.46
N GLY A 224 -0.49 -3.60 11.02
CA GLY A 224 -1.39 -3.14 9.96
C GLY A 224 -1.08 -3.67 8.57
N LYS A 225 -0.01 -4.43 8.35
CA LYS A 225 0.21 -5.12 7.07
C LYS A 225 -0.62 -6.41 7.03
N VAL A 226 -1.57 -6.48 6.11
CA VAL A 226 -2.37 -7.67 5.84
C VAL A 226 -1.68 -8.54 4.80
N PHE A 227 -1.50 -9.81 5.12
CA PHE A 227 -0.94 -10.84 4.24
C PHE A 227 -2.02 -11.38 3.32
N ASP A 228 -1.64 -11.78 2.12
CA ASP A 228 -2.58 -12.32 1.14
C ASP A 228 -3.19 -13.65 1.61
N ARG A 229 -2.33 -14.59 2.04
CA ARG A 229 -2.75 -15.96 2.38
C ARG A 229 -1.73 -16.75 3.18
N ILE A 230 -2.13 -17.95 3.60
CA ILE A 230 -1.26 -18.98 4.20
C ILE A 230 -1.46 -20.28 3.43
N GLU A 231 -0.38 -20.80 2.86
CA GLU A 231 -0.34 -22.06 2.10
C GLU A 231 0.16 -23.21 2.99
N LEU A 232 -0.35 -24.43 2.77
CA LEU A 232 0.01 -25.63 3.57
C LEU A 232 1.53 -25.84 3.70
N GLU A 233 2.26 -25.74 2.59
CA GLU A 233 3.69 -26.06 2.51
C GLU A 233 4.59 -24.84 2.69
N ARG A 234 4.15 -23.67 2.21
CA ARG A 234 4.97 -22.45 2.16
C ARG A 234 4.78 -21.55 3.38
N GLY A 235 3.71 -21.75 4.16
CA GLY A 235 3.34 -20.83 5.24
C GLY A 235 2.73 -19.53 4.70
N ALA A 236 2.87 -18.44 5.45
CA ALA A 236 2.26 -17.17 5.06
C ALA A 236 2.95 -16.57 3.82
N VAL A 237 2.15 -15.98 2.93
CA VAL A 237 2.57 -15.19 1.77
C VAL A 237 2.30 -13.72 2.10
N PRO A 238 3.28 -12.98 2.63
CA PRO A 238 3.08 -11.65 3.19
C PRO A 238 3.06 -10.56 2.10
N ASP A 239 2.34 -10.81 1.01
CA ASP A 239 2.06 -9.83 -0.03
C ASP A 239 0.81 -9.04 0.39
N ALA A 240 0.90 -7.71 0.40
CA ALA A 240 -0.19 -6.83 0.82
C ALA A 240 -0.79 -6.13 -0.39
N THR A 241 -2.12 -6.01 -0.41
CA THR A 241 -2.88 -5.45 -1.53
C THR A 241 -4.02 -4.55 -1.03
N HIS A 242 -4.48 -3.63 -1.88
CA HIS A 242 -5.50 -2.65 -1.51
C HIS A 242 -6.79 -3.27 -0.97
N TYR A 243 -7.31 -4.31 -1.62
CA TYR A 243 -8.59 -4.90 -1.22
C TYR A 243 -8.51 -5.71 0.09
N ASN A 244 -7.39 -6.39 0.35
CA ASN A 244 -7.15 -7.08 1.62
C ASN A 244 -7.00 -6.08 2.78
N GLN A 245 -6.26 -4.97 2.58
CA GLN A 245 -6.24 -3.87 3.55
C GLN A 245 -7.65 -3.29 3.77
N GLY A 246 -8.39 -3.06 2.69
CA GLY A 246 -9.74 -2.50 2.74
C GLY A 246 -10.69 -3.33 3.59
N THR A 247 -10.81 -4.62 3.31
CA THR A 247 -11.72 -5.52 4.04
C THR A 247 -11.33 -5.69 5.50
N TYR A 248 -10.02 -5.75 5.80
CA TYR A 248 -9.52 -5.73 7.18
C TYR A 248 -9.95 -4.46 7.93
N ILE A 249 -9.72 -3.28 7.34
CA ILE A 249 -10.13 -1.98 7.89
C ILE A 249 -11.66 -1.95 8.10
N GLY A 250 -12.43 -2.42 7.13
CA GLY A 250 -13.88 -2.47 7.20
C GLY A 250 -14.41 -3.36 8.33
N ALA A 251 -13.87 -4.57 8.46
CA ALA A 251 -14.21 -5.50 9.54
C ALA A 251 -13.84 -4.93 10.91
N ALA A 252 -12.65 -4.33 11.02
CA ALA A 252 -12.17 -3.68 12.25
C ALA A 252 -13.09 -2.53 12.69
N VAL A 253 -13.43 -1.61 11.78
CA VAL A 253 -14.38 -0.51 12.05
C VAL A 253 -15.77 -1.04 12.42
N GLY A 254 -16.25 -2.09 11.74
CA GLY A 254 -17.54 -2.69 12.06
C GLY A 254 -17.56 -3.35 13.44
N LEU A 255 -16.50 -4.06 13.83
CA LEU A 255 -16.36 -4.61 15.18
C LEU A 255 -16.23 -3.52 16.25
N TYR A 256 -15.52 -2.43 15.97
CA TYR A 256 -15.49 -1.26 16.86
C TYR A 256 -16.90 -0.72 17.11
N LYS A 257 -17.70 -0.55 16.05
CA LYS A 257 -19.10 -0.07 16.16
C LYS A 257 -20.01 -1.05 16.90
N ALA A 258 -19.85 -2.35 16.67
CA ALA A 258 -20.69 -3.38 17.29
C ALA A 258 -20.35 -3.60 18.78
N THR A 259 -19.09 -3.43 19.18
CA THR A 259 -18.60 -3.81 20.52
C THR A 259 -18.20 -2.64 21.41
N GLY A 260 -17.89 -1.48 20.82
CA GLY A 260 -17.29 -0.33 21.50
C GLY A 260 -15.84 -0.55 21.96
N ASN A 261 -15.18 -1.65 21.56
CA ASN A 261 -13.80 -1.94 21.95
C ASN A 261 -12.80 -1.12 21.11
N PRO A 262 -12.06 -0.16 21.71
CA PRO A 262 -11.19 0.77 20.98
C PRO A 262 -10.01 0.08 20.27
N VAL A 263 -9.63 -1.15 20.65
CA VAL A 263 -8.56 -1.91 19.99
C VAL A 263 -8.85 -2.08 18.50
N TYR A 264 -10.11 -2.33 18.12
CA TYR A 264 -10.45 -2.50 16.71
C TYR A 264 -10.35 -1.21 15.90
N LEU A 265 -10.51 -0.04 16.53
CA LEU A 265 -10.28 1.23 15.83
C LEU A 265 -8.78 1.46 15.63
N ASP A 266 -7.96 1.14 16.64
CA ASP A 266 -6.49 1.18 16.52
C ASP A 266 -5.98 0.25 15.41
N ASP A 267 -6.54 -0.96 15.31
CA ASP A 267 -6.26 -1.91 14.23
C ASP A 267 -6.56 -1.32 12.84
N ALA A 268 -7.72 -0.67 12.70
CA ALA A 268 -8.09 0.00 11.45
C ALA A 268 -7.15 1.16 11.10
N VAL A 269 -6.74 1.96 12.10
CA VAL A 269 -5.80 3.07 11.92
C VAL A 269 -4.43 2.56 11.48
N LYS A 270 -3.86 1.54 12.14
CA LYS A 270 -2.57 0.94 11.73
C LYS A 270 -2.59 0.43 10.29
N ALA A 271 -3.65 -0.26 9.89
CA ALA A 271 -3.79 -0.75 8.52
C ALA A 271 -3.96 0.38 7.49
N ALA A 272 -4.64 1.47 7.85
CA ALA A 272 -4.74 2.66 7.02
C ALA A 272 -3.41 3.41 6.91
N GLU A 273 -2.65 3.52 8.00
CA GLU A 273 -1.29 4.07 8.02
C GLU A 273 -0.33 3.24 7.15
N PHE A 274 -0.37 1.90 7.26
CA PHE A 274 0.38 1.02 6.38
C PHE A 274 0.02 1.27 4.92
N THR A 275 -1.28 1.35 4.60
CA THR A 275 -1.75 1.63 3.23
C THR A 275 -1.22 2.97 2.71
N LYS A 276 -1.41 4.05 3.47
CA LYS A 276 -0.94 5.42 3.14
C LYS A 276 0.57 5.51 2.96
N SER A 277 1.35 4.67 3.64
CA SER A 277 2.81 4.75 3.64
C SER A 277 3.51 3.72 2.74
N ARG A 278 2.88 2.59 2.44
CA ARG A 278 3.52 1.45 1.74
C ARG A 278 2.82 1.02 0.45
N LEU A 279 1.51 1.25 0.32
CA LEU A 279 0.73 0.85 -0.87
C LEU A 279 0.44 2.05 -1.79
N VAL A 280 1.40 2.95 -1.86
CA VAL A 280 1.39 4.17 -2.64
C VAL A 280 2.65 4.26 -3.50
N ASP A 281 2.59 5.04 -4.56
CA ASP A 281 3.76 5.45 -5.31
C ASP A 281 4.62 6.43 -4.50
N ALA A 282 5.72 6.91 -5.09
CA ALA A 282 6.63 7.86 -4.44
C ALA A 282 5.97 9.18 -4.02
N ASN A 283 4.72 9.44 -4.42
CA ASN A 283 3.99 10.70 -4.28
C ASN A 283 2.78 10.55 -3.36
N GLY A 284 2.57 9.37 -2.79
CA GLY A 284 1.39 9.09 -1.99
C GLY A 284 0.14 8.78 -2.82
N VAL A 285 0.22 8.63 -4.15
CA VAL A 285 -0.92 8.15 -4.95
C VAL A 285 -1.03 6.64 -4.77
N LEU A 286 -2.22 6.14 -4.48
CA LEU A 286 -2.47 4.70 -4.35
C LEU A 286 -2.00 3.95 -5.60
N ASN A 287 -1.27 2.85 -5.40
CA ASN A 287 -0.71 2.03 -6.48
C ASN A 287 -1.75 1.59 -7.53
N TYR A 288 -1.28 1.41 -8.76
CA TYR A 288 -2.00 0.60 -9.74
C TYR A 288 -1.52 -0.85 -9.64
N GLU A 289 -2.37 -1.73 -9.12
CA GLU A 289 -2.03 -3.15 -8.84
C GLU A 289 -2.23 -4.07 -10.07
N GLY A 290 -2.44 -3.50 -11.26
CA GLY A 290 -2.37 -4.25 -12.52
C GLY A 290 -0.95 -4.73 -12.84
N PRO A 291 -0.76 -5.70 -13.75
CA PRO A 291 -1.74 -6.20 -14.74
C PRO A 291 -2.62 -7.34 -14.23
N ASN A 292 -2.49 -7.79 -12.97
CA ASN A 292 -3.38 -8.80 -12.42
C ASN A 292 -4.84 -8.32 -12.54
N GLY A 293 -5.68 -9.15 -13.15
CA GLY A 293 -7.06 -8.80 -13.50
C GLY A 293 -7.95 -8.54 -12.28
N ASP A 294 -7.65 -9.19 -11.16
CA ASP A 294 -8.41 -9.09 -9.92
C ASP A 294 -7.96 -7.88 -9.08
N LEU A 295 -6.65 -7.61 -9.05
CA LEU A 295 -6.09 -6.53 -8.23
C LEU A 295 -6.26 -5.13 -8.85
N LYS A 296 -6.30 -5.01 -10.18
CA LYS A 296 -6.33 -3.69 -10.87
C LYS A 296 -7.48 -2.77 -10.44
N GLY A 297 -8.61 -3.33 -10.01
CA GLY A 297 -9.76 -2.59 -9.46
C GLY A 297 -9.88 -2.63 -7.93
N GLY A 298 -8.90 -3.20 -7.21
CA GLY A 298 -8.92 -3.39 -5.76
C GLY A 298 -9.03 -2.10 -4.95
N LYS A 299 -8.65 -0.95 -5.53
CA LYS A 299 -8.93 0.39 -4.96
C LYS A 299 -10.41 0.61 -4.69
N THR A 300 -11.32 0.01 -5.47
CA THR A 300 -12.78 0.09 -5.24
C THR A 300 -13.13 -0.39 -3.82
N ILE A 301 -12.68 -1.58 -3.45
CA ILE A 301 -12.92 -2.14 -2.12
C ILE A 301 -12.21 -1.32 -1.03
N LEU A 302 -10.97 -0.89 -1.31
CA LEU A 302 -10.21 -0.06 -0.37
C LEU A 302 -10.96 1.24 -0.04
N MET A 303 -11.33 2.02 -1.05
CA MET A 303 -11.96 3.34 -0.85
C MET A 303 -13.30 3.23 -0.11
N ARG A 304 -14.10 2.20 -0.38
CA ARG A 304 -15.35 1.90 0.36
C ARG A 304 -15.09 1.79 1.86
N ASN A 305 -14.05 1.05 2.24
CA ASN A 305 -13.74 0.78 3.65
C ASN A 305 -12.96 1.92 4.33
N LEU A 306 -12.08 2.63 3.60
CA LEU A 306 -11.45 3.85 4.09
C LEU A 306 -12.49 4.93 4.43
N ALA A 307 -13.59 5.02 3.68
CA ALA A 307 -14.69 5.91 4.01
C ALA A 307 -15.38 5.55 5.34
N HIS A 308 -15.49 4.26 5.68
CA HIS A 308 -16.01 3.83 6.98
C HIS A 308 -15.11 4.28 8.12
N LEU A 309 -13.78 4.18 7.94
CA LEU A 309 -12.81 4.70 8.90
C LEU A 309 -12.88 6.22 9.01
N GLN A 310 -12.81 6.95 7.89
CA GLN A 310 -12.90 8.42 7.83
C GLN A 310 -14.12 8.92 8.62
N LYS A 311 -15.31 8.37 8.30
CA LYS A 311 -16.55 8.73 8.99
C LYS A 311 -16.49 8.47 10.50
N THR A 312 -15.88 7.36 10.91
CA THR A 312 -15.78 6.98 12.34
C THR A 312 -14.83 7.90 13.10
N LEU A 313 -13.70 8.29 12.49
CA LEU A 313 -12.77 9.25 13.08
C LEU A 313 -13.42 10.64 13.21
N ASP A 314 -14.11 11.09 12.16
CA ASP A 314 -14.87 12.36 12.16
C ASP A 314 -15.96 12.39 13.25
N GLU A 315 -16.73 11.31 13.40
CA GLU A 315 -17.83 11.23 14.39
C GLU A 315 -17.34 11.14 15.84
N THR A 316 -16.19 10.51 16.07
CA THR A 316 -15.68 10.23 17.42
C THR A 316 -14.62 11.22 17.91
N GLY A 317 -13.92 11.90 17.01
CA GLY A 317 -12.78 12.76 17.32
C GLY A 317 -11.54 12.02 17.85
N GLN A 318 -11.47 10.70 17.67
CA GLN A 318 -10.30 9.89 18.05
C GLN A 318 -9.21 9.97 16.96
N HIS A 319 -7.94 9.78 17.35
CA HIS A 319 -6.77 9.93 16.47
C HIS A 319 -6.76 11.22 15.63
N PRO A 320 -6.92 12.43 16.23
CA PRO A 320 -7.15 13.66 15.48
C PRO A 320 -6.00 14.07 14.56
N GLU A 321 -4.75 13.76 14.93
CA GLU A 321 -3.57 14.04 14.09
C GLU A 321 -3.58 13.16 12.83
N PHE A 322 -3.72 11.85 12.99
CA PHE A 322 -3.86 10.92 11.86
C PHE A 322 -5.09 11.25 11.01
N SER A 323 -6.24 11.56 11.63
CA SER A 323 -7.48 11.89 10.91
C SER A 323 -7.30 13.08 9.97
N ALA A 324 -6.56 14.11 10.39
CA ALA A 324 -6.29 15.28 9.55
C ALA A 324 -5.41 14.93 8.35
N GLU A 325 -4.32 14.19 8.57
CA GLU A 325 -3.44 13.74 7.48
C GLU A 325 -4.14 12.75 6.53
N PHE A 326 -5.01 11.92 7.07
CA PHE A 326 -5.77 10.92 6.35
C PHE A 326 -6.82 11.57 5.44
N ASP A 327 -7.54 12.57 5.94
CA ASP A 327 -8.48 13.38 5.15
C ASP A 327 -7.77 14.09 3.98
N GLU A 328 -6.63 14.72 4.23
CA GLU A 328 -5.84 15.39 3.20
C GLU A 328 -5.33 14.40 2.13
N TRP A 329 -4.80 13.25 2.57
CA TRP A 329 -4.30 12.22 1.66
C TRP A 329 -5.40 11.56 0.82
N LEU A 330 -6.56 11.30 1.41
CA LEU A 330 -7.73 10.80 0.69
C LEU A 330 -8.18 11.83 -0.36
N ALA A 331 -8.34 13.10 0.02
CA ALA A 331 -8.73 14.17 -0.88
C ALA A 331 -7.76 14.30 -2.06
N PHE A 332 -6.45 14.29 -1.80
CA PHE A 332 -5.40 14.30 -2.82
C PHE A 332 -5.56 13.14 -3.81
N ASN A 333 -5.79 11.92 -3.33
CA ASN A 333 -5.96 10.75 -4.20
C ASN A 333 -7.23 10.84 -5.08
N VAL A 334 -8.35 11.28 -4.50
CA VAL A 334 -9.62 11.42 -5.25
C VAL A 334 -9.51 12.52 -6.31
N GLU A 335 -8.93 13.67 -5.96
CA GLU A 335 -8.73 14.77 -6.91
C GLU A 335 -7.75 14.38 -8.02
N MET A 336 -6.65 13.69 -7.67
CA MET A 336 -5.68 13.19 -8.65
C MET A 336 -6.34 12.26 -9.66
N ALA A 337 -7.13 11.29 -9.18
CA ALA A 337 -7.88 10.38 -10.04
C ALA A 337 -8.86 11.14 -10.96
N TRP A 338 -9.67 12.05 -10.40
CA TRP A 338 -10.68 12.78 -11.16
C TRP A 338 -10.08 13.76 -12.18
N SER A 339 -8.87 14.27 -11.91
CA SER A 339 -8.13 15.13 -12.84
C SER A 339 -7.73 14.40 -14.14
N HIS A 340 -7.64 13.06 -14.11
CA HIS A 340 -7.22 12.23 -15.24
C HIS A 340 -8.37 11.61 -16.04
N ARG A 341 -9.63 11.99 -15.77
CA ARG A 341 -10.79 11.51 -16.53
C ARG A 341 -10.69 11.83 -18.01
N ASN A 342 -11.20 10.93 -18.84
CA ASN A 342 -11.34 11.15 -20.27
C ASN A 342 -12.54 12.09 -20.60
N PRO A 343 -12.74 12.49 -21.87
CA PRO A 343 -13.90 13.31 -22.26
C PRO A 343 -15.26 12.70 -21.90
N GLU A 344 -15.37 11.37 -21.90
CA GLU A 344 -16.53 10.59 -21.49
C GLU A 344 -16.70 10.47 -19.95
N GLN A 345 -15.88 11.18 -19.16
CA GLN A 345 -15.88 11.18 -17.70
C GLN A 345 -15.51 9.83 -17.03
N ILE A 346 -14.80 8.96 -17.75
CA ILE A 346 -14.25 7.71 -17.23
C ILE A 346 -12.80 7.91 -16.81
N VAL A 347 -12.43 7.36 -15.65
CA VAL A 347 -11.08 7.37 -15.10
C VAL A 347 -10.58 5.92 -15.09
N ASP A 348 -9.38 5.67 -15.62
CA ASP A 348 -8.74 4.36 -15.48
C ASP A 348 -8.15 4.16 -14.07
N GLY A 349 -7.97 2.91 -13.65
CA GLY A 349 -7.40 2.56 -12.35
C GLY A 349 -5.96 3.02 -12.14
N ASN A 350 -5.24 3.45 -13.18
CA ASN A 350 -3.95 4.12 -13.05
C ASN A 350 -4.10 5.61 -12.68
N TRP A 351 -4.43 5.89 -11.42
CA TRP A 351 -4.72 7.27 -10.95
C TRP A 351 -3.57 8.27 -11.08
N ALA A 352 -2.32 7.82 -11.16
CA ALA A 352 -1.16 8.70 -11.33
C ALA A 352 -1.00 9.24 -12.77
N GLY A 353 -1.78 8.71 -13.72
CA GLY A 353 -1.79 9.14 -15.11
C GLY A 353 -3.10 8.80 -15.81
N GLN A 354 -3.03 8.54 -17.12
CA GLN A 354 -4.17 8.13 -17.93
C GLN A 354 -4.09 6.64 -18.29
N LEU A 355 -5.15 6.13 -18.93
CA LEU A 355 -5.17 4.78 -19.48
C LEU A 355 -3.93 4.57 -20.35
N LEU A 356 -3.09 3.62 -19.96
CA LEU A 356 -1.85 3.32 -20.66
C LEU A 356 -2.17 2.78 -22.06
N SER A 357 -2.89 1.65 -22.16
CA SER A 357 -3.20 1.01 -23.43
C SER A 357 -4.52 0.25 -23.37
N GLY A 358 -5.04 -0.16 -24.54
CA GLY A 358 -6.22 -1.01 -24.62
C GLY A 358 -7.54 -0.28 -24.46
N THR A 359 -8.47 -0.90 -23.75
CA THR A 359 -9.85 -0.42 -23.55
C THR A 359 -10.10 -0.12 -22.10
N TYR A 360 -10.99 0.82 -21.80
CA TYR A 360 -11.42 1.04 -20.43
C TYR A 360 -12.15 -0.21 -19.93
N GLU A 361 -11.79 -0.64 -18.72
CA GLU A 361 -12.35 -1.81 -18.07
C GLU A 361 -13.20 -1.36 -16.88
N SER A 362 -14.35 -2.00 -16.69
CA SER A 362 -15.29 -1.60 -15.64
C SER A 362 -14.65 -1.72 -14.26
N TRP A 363 -13.96 -2.82 -13.98
CA TRP A 363 -13.31 -3.03 -12.67
C TRP A 363 -12.22 -2.00 -12.34
N SER A 364 -11.32 -1.74 -13.29
CA SER A 364 -10.27 -0.71 -13.16
C SER A 364 -10.88 0.67 -12.91
N SER A 365 -11.96 0.99 -13.64
CA SER A 365 -12.59 2.31 -13.63
C SER A 365 -13.53 2.54 -12.43
N ALA A 366 -14.01 1.47 -11.79
CA ALA A 366 -14.94 1.51 -10.67
C ALA A 366 -14.37 2.28 -9.46
N ALA A 367 -13.07 2.23 -9.25
CA ALA A 367 -12.43 2.81 -8.07
C ALA A 367 -12.63 4.32 -7.95
N ALA A 368 -12.54 5.06 -9.06
CA ALA A 368 -12.73 6.51 -9.04
C ALA A 368 -14.21 6.88 -8.79
N VAL A 369 -15.13 6.11 -9.36
CA VAL A 369 -16.58 6.26 -9.12
C VAL A 369 -16.89 5.99 -7.65
N GLN A 370 -16.32 4.93 -7.09
CA GLN A 370 -16.46 4.61 -5.68
C GLN A 370 -15.97 5.76 -4.80
N ALA A 371 -14.73 6.22 -5.02
CA ALA A 371 -14.12 7.28 -4.24
C ALA A 371 -14.98 8.55 -4.18
N LEU A 372 -15.51 9.00 -5.32
CA LEU A 372 -16.39 10.18 -5.42
C LEU A 372 -17.75 10.00 -4.73
N ASN A 373 -18.18 8.77 -4.46
CA ASN A 373 -19.45 8.48 -3.79
C ASN A 373 -19.29 8.21 -2.29
N VAL A 374 -18.06 8.00 -1.78
CA VAL A 374 -17.87 7.65 -0.36
C VAL A 374 -16.91 8.55 0.41
N ILE A 375 -15.95 9.18 -0.26
CA ILE A 375 -14.99 10.06 0.40
C ILE A 375 -15.54 11.48 0.47
N LYS A 376 -15.50 12.05 1.65
CA LYS A 376 -15.89 13.43 1.94
C LYS A 376 -15.12 14.42 1.04
N PRO A 377 -15.80 15.30 0.28
CA PRO A 377 -15.11 16.27 -0.56
C PRO A 377 -14.32 17.30 0.26
N MET A 378 -13.07 17.51 -0.16
CA MET A 378 -12.12 18.46 0.42
C MET A 378 -11.14 18.90 -0.66
N GLU A 379 -10.73 20.16 -0.63
CA GLU A 379 -9.74 20.72 -1.57
C GLU A 379 -8.35 20.16 -1.27
N ALA A 380 -7.64 19.70 -2.31
CA ALA A 380 -6.26 19.23 -2.19
C ALA A 380 -5.33 19.88 -3.23
N ASP A 381 -4.08 20.11 -2.82
CA ASP A 381 -3.05 20.56 -3.75
C ASP A 381 -2.52 19.36 -4.55
N LEU A 382 -2.88 19.30 -5.83
CA LEU A 382 -2.36 18.27 -6.73
C LEU A 382 -0.86 18.43 -6.94
N HIS A 383 -0.11 17.41 -6.55
CA HIS A 383 1.31 17.28 -6.78
C HIS A 383 1.62 15.95 -7.47
N TYR A 384 2.45 15.99 -8.50
CA TYR A 384 2.90 14.81 -9.23
C TYR A 384 4.26 14.36 -8.71
N GLY A 385 4.67 13.14 -9.08
CA GLY A 385 6.00 12.68 -8.72
C GLY A 385 7.14 13.32 -9.45
N VAL A 386 8.18 13.64 -8.67
CA VAL A 386 9.42 14.19 -9.16
C VAL A 386 10.04 13.18 -10.13
N LYS A 387 10.25 13.61 -11.37
CA LYS A 387 11.01 12.86 -12.37
C LYS A 387 12.37 13.48 -12.50
N ASN A 388 13.40 12.65 -12.39
CA ASN A 388 14.75 13.06 -12.75
C ASN A 388 14.88 13.05 -14.29
N PRO A 389 15.08 14.21 -14.94
CA PRO A 389 15.19 14.31 -16.38
C PRO A 389 16.46 13.65 -16.93
N PHE A 390 17.46 13.40 -16.09
CA PHE A 390 18.75 12.83 -16.49
C PHE A 390 18.76 11.29 -16.48
N ASP A 391 17.72 10.68 -15.90
CA ASP A 391 17.46 9.25 -16.02
C ASP A 391 16.67 8.96 -17.30
N LYS A 392 16.69 7.69 -17.73
CA LYS A 392 15.82 7.23 -18.81
C LYS A 392 14.36 7.36 -18.35
N ILE A 393 13.57 8.16 -19.06
CA ILE A 393 12.13 8.25 -18.86
C ILE A 393 11.45 7.48 -20.00
N GLU A 394 10.88 6.32 -19.66
CA GLU A 394 10.04 5.55 -20.60
C GLU A 394 8.92 6.44 -21.13
N ALA A 395 8.69 6.43 -22.44
CA ALA A 395 7.76 7.37 -23.06
C ALA A 395 6.31 7.09 -22.65
N GLU A 396 5.99 5.84 -22.33
CA GLU A 396 4.71 5.42 -21.75
C GLU A 396 4.45 5.96 -20.33
N ARG A 397 5.45 6.52 -19.63
CA ARG A 397 5.29 7.14 -18.30
C ARG A 397 4.80 8.59 -18.36
N TYR A 398 4.12 8.96 -19.44
CA TYR A 398 3.45 10.26 -19.52
C TYR A 398 2.32 10.35 -18.49
N ASN A 399 2.06 11.54 -17.97
CA ASN A 399 0.93 11.77 -17.05
C ASN A 399 -0.34 12.12 -17.82
N ILE A 400 -0.22 12.96 -18.87
CA ILE A 400 -1.34 13.42 -19.69
C ILE A 400 -0.93 13.38 -21.16
N GLY A 401 -1.76 12.78 -22.02
CA GLY A 401 -1.41 12.61 -23.43
C GLY A 401 -2.60 12.55 -24.38
N SER A 402 -2.33 12.72 -25.67
CA SER A 402 -3.36 12.59 -26.71
C SER A 402 -2.77 12.30 -28.08
N GLY A 403 -3.51 11.54 -28.90
CA GLY A 403 -3.23 11.34 -30.32
C GLY A 403 -2.18 10.27 -30.62
N PHE A 404 -1.98 9.32 -29.72
CA PHE A 404 -1.12 8.16 -29.92
C PHE A 404 -1.74 6.94 -29.22
N VAL A 405 -1.23 5.77 -29.55
CA VAL A 405 -1.52 4.51 -28.85
C VAL A 405 -0.27 4.03 -28.15
N LEU A 406 -0.42 3.31 -27.04
CA LEU A 406 0.69 2.51 -26.53
C LEU A 406 0.66 1.14 -27.21
N GLU A 407 1.80 0.76 -27.77
CA GLU A 407 2.01 -0.54 -28.38
C GLU A 407 3.30 -1.18 -27.89
N GLY A 408 3.44 -2.50 -28.07
CA GLY A 408 4.65 -3.21 -27.71
C GLY A 408 5.86 -2.65 -28.45
N ALA A 409 6.94 -2.37 -27.72
CA ALA A 409 8.20 -1.96 -28.30
C ALA A 409 9.06 -3.19 -28.64
N PHE A 410 9.85 -3.12 -29.71
CA PHE A 410 10.87 -4.14 -29.96
C PHE A 410 11.99 -4.07 -28.91
N GLU A 411 12.24 -2.88 -28.36
CA GLU A 411 13.18 -2.63 -27.28
C GLU A 411 12.38 -2.19 -26.03
N GLY A 412 12.30 -3.01 -24.99
CA GLY A 412 11.58 -2.66 -23.75
C GLY A 412 10.11 -3.13 -23.73
N SER A 413 9.28 -2.46 -22.93
CA SER A 413 7.87 -2.85 -22.71
C SER A 413 6.93 -2.22 -23.72
N LEU A 414 6.74 -0.90 -23.64
CA LEU A 414 5.78 -0.16 -24.45
C LEU A 414 6.49 1.01 -25.11
N GLN A 415 5.79 1.62 -26.06
CA GLN A 415 6.20 2.85 -26.71
C GLN A 415 4.98 3.67 -27.10
N LEU A 416 5.15 4.97 -27.31
CA LEU A 416 4.14 5.78 -28.00
C LEU A 416 4.19 5.46 -29.49
N GLY A 417 3.19 4.75 -29.99
CA GLY A 417 2.99 4.43 -31.40
C GLY A 417 1.84 5.21 -32.03
N GLY A 418 1.75 5.20 -33.36
CA GLY A 418 0.68 5.89 -34.08
C GLY A 418 0.68 7.42 -33.89
N ILE A 419 1.82 8.01 -33.52
CA ILE A 419 1.96 9.45 -33.30
C ILE A 419 1.66 10.20 -34.60
N GLN A 420 0.79 11.21 -34.50
CA GLN A 420 0.41 12.10 -35.60
C GLN A 420 0.73 13.56 -35.30
N HIS A 421 0.58 14.42 -36.30
CA HIS A 421 0.70 15.86 -36.09
C HIS A 421 -0.37 16.37 -35.11
N GLY A 422 0.07 17.06 -34.05
CA GLY A 422 -0.80 17.66 -33.03
C GLY A 422 -0.98 16.80 -31.77
N SER A 423 -0.52 15.55 -31.82
CA SER A 423 -0.38 14.67 -30.65
C SER A 423 0.59 15.28 -29.64
N TYR A 424 0.42 14.96 -28.36
CA TYR A 424 1.32 15.44 -27.32
C TYR A 424 1.36 14.50 -26.11
N ALA A 425 2.50 14.42 -25.46
CA ALA A 425 2.71 13.72 -24.18
C ALA A 425 3.28 14.71 -23.16
N ALA A 426 2.70 14.77 -21.96
CA ALA A 426 3.12 15.64 -20.88
C ALA A 426 3.65 14.82 -19.70
N TYR A 427 4.86 15.16 -19.26
CA TYR A 427 5.54 14.60 -18.09
C TYR A 427 5.54 15.67 -17.01
N LYS A 428 4.78 15.43 -15.94
CA LYS A 428 4.60 16.39 -14.86
C LYS A 428 5.73 16.32 -13.85
N ASN A 429 6.04 17.47 -13.21
CA ASN A 429 7.01 17.60 -12.11
C ASN A 429 8.41 17.04 -12.42
N VAL A 430 9.03 17.52 -13.50
CA VAL A 430 10.39 17.14 -13.91
C VAL A 430 11.40 18.10 -13.27
N ASP A 431 12.31 17.58 -12.44
CA ASP A 431 13.28 18.41 -11.67
C ASP A 431 14.67 18.42 -12.32
N PHE A 432 15.00 19.52 -12.99
CA PHE A 432 16.29 19.73 -13.65
C PHE A 432 17.40 20.19 -12.68
N GLY A 433 17.08 20.41 -11.41
CA GLY A 433 18.04 20.89 -10.42
C GLY A 433 18.69 22.22 -10.80
N SER A 434 19.84 22.52 -10.19
CA SER A 434 20.59 23.76 -10.45
C SER A 434 21.61 23.63 -11.59
N GLU A 435 22.06 22.42 -11.91
CA GLU A 435 23.00 22.18 -13.03
C GLU A 435 22.32 22.41 -14.38
N GLY A 436 21.07 21.96 -14.48
CA GLY A 436 20.19 22.16 -15.62
C GLY A 436 20.54 21.33 -16.85
N ALA A 437 19.55 21.14 -17.73
CA ALA A 437 19.72 20.43 -18.98
C ALA A 437 20.10 21.38 -20.13
N ILE A 438 21.03 20.93 -20.97
CA ILE A 438 21.42 21.59 -22.23
C ILE A 438 21.17 20.73 -23.47
N GLY A 439 20.90 19.43 -23.29
CA GLY A 439 20.62 18.49 -24.37
C GLY A 439 19.41 17.61 -24.10
N PHE A 440 18.92 16.98 -25.17
CA PHE A 440 17.77 16.08 -25.16
C PHE A 440 17.99 14.92 -26.14
N ILE A 441 17.66 13.73 -25.68
CA ILE A 441 17.75 12.45 -26.38
C ILE A 441 16.36 11.83 -26.41
N ALA A 442 15.97 11.30 -27.57
CA ALA A 442 14.80 10.45 -27.71
C ALA A 442 15.14 9.19 -28.50
N ARG A 443 14.82 8.03 -27.93
CA ARG A 443 14.89 6.75 -28.64
C ARG A 443 13.65 6.59 -29.48
N ALA A 444 13.80 6.69 -30.80
CA ALA A 444 12.66 6.70 -31.72
C ALA A 444 12.95 5.90 -32.98
N SER A 445 11.89 5.41 -33.62
CA SER A 445 11.93 4.69 -34.90
C SER A 445 10.91 5.27 -35.87
N SER A 446 11.21 5.28 -37.17
CA SER A 446 10.27 5.77 -38.18
C SER A 446 10.36 4.95 -39.45
N GLY A 447 9.20 4.41 -39.87
CA GLY A 447 9.02 3.82 -41.20
C GLY A 447 8.74 4.83 -42.31
N THR A 448 8.60 6.12 -41.97
CA THR A 448 8.27 7.23 -42.88
C THR A 448 9.44 8.22 -42.97
N GLY A 449 9.19 9.47 -43.36
CA GLY A 449 10.20 10.53 -43.34
C GLY A 449 10.53 11.07 -41.94
N GLY A 450 9.85 10.61 -40.89
CA GLY A 450 10.02 11.11 -39.53
C GLY A 450 9.19 12.37 -39.22
N GLY A 451 9.63 13.14 -38.22
CA GLY A 451 8.93 14.32 -37.74
C GLY A 451 9.73 15.10 -36.68
N HIS A 452 9.04 15.94 -35.90
CA HIS A 452 9.69 16.72 -34.85
C HIS A 452 9.03 16.56 -33.49
N ILE A 453 9.86 16.59 -32.45
CA ILE A 453 9.45 16.75 -31.06
C ILE A 453 9.77 18.18 -30.64
N GLU A 454 8.75 19.00 -30.41
CA GLU A 454 8.92 20.28 -29.73
C GLU A 454 8.92 20.04 -28.22
N ILE A 455 9.98 20.48 -27.54
CA ILE A 455 10.09 20.40 -26.08
C ILE A 455 9.61 21.74 -25.51
N ARG A 456 8.50 21.71 -24.78
CA ARG A 456 7.85 22.89 -24.18
C ARG A 456 7.72 22.76 -22.67
N LEU A 457 7.77 23.89 -21.97
CA LEU A 457 7.67 23.93 -20.51
C LEU A 457 6.31 24.44 -20.03
N ASP A 458 5.84 23.86 -18.92
CA ASP A 458 4.70 24.24 -18.08
C ASP A 458 3.30 24.15 -18.71
N SER A 459 3.20 24.18 -20.04
CA SER A 459 1.94 23.92 -20.75
C SER A 459 2.17 23.48 -22.20
N LYS A 460 1.13 22.93 -22.84
CA LYS A 460 1.15 22.53 -24.26
C LYS A 460 1.55 23.67 -25.19
N ASP A 461 1.15 24.90 -24.87
CA ASP A 461 1.46 26.12 -25.64
C ASP A 461 2.53 26.99 -24.95
N GLY A 462 3.24 26.44 -23.96
CA GLY A 462 4.26 27.13 -23.18
C GLY A 462 5.56 27.40 -23.96
N PRO A 463 6.57 28.01 -23.30
CA PRO A 463 7.84 28.34 -23.94
C PRO A 463 8.49 27.10 -24.57
N LYS A 464 8.87 27.20 -25.85
CA LYS A 464 9.64 26.15 -26.53
C LYS A 464 11.12 26.30 -26.18
N VAL A 465 11.69 25.25 -25.63
CA VAL A 465 13.08 25.21 -25.16
C VAL A 465 13.97 24.29 -25.98
N GLY A 466 13.38 23.52 -26.90
CA GLY A 466 14.12 22.69 -27.83
C GLY A 466 13.25 22.18 -28.97
N THR A 467 13.91 21.71 -30.02
CA THR A 467 13.27 20.92 -31.08
C THR A 467 14.22 19.80 -31.46
N LEU A 468 13.72 18.57 -31.35
CA LEU A 468 14.43 17.38 -31.80
C LEU A 468 13.86 16.93 -33.16
N ASN A 469 14.75 16.66 -34.10
CA ASN A 469 14.40 16.05 -35.38
C ASN A 469 14.54 14.53 -35.28
N VAL A 470 13.46 13.81 -35.58
CA VAL A 470 13.49 12.35 -35.75
C VAL A 470 13.41 12.08 -37.24
N GLU A 471 14.45 11.48 -37.80
CA GLU A 471 14.53 11.14 -39.23
C GLU A 471 13.93 9.77 -39.52
N GLY A 472 13.71 9.47 -40.80
CA GLY A 472 13.33 8.13 -41.25
C GLY A 472 14.43 7.11 -40.94
N THR A 473 14.10 6.08 -40.15
CA THR A 473 15.07 5.07 -39.69
C THR A 473 15.03 3.77 -40.51
N GLY A 474 14.21 3.75 -41.57
CA GLY A 474 14.05 2.61 -42.46
C GLY A 474 13.12 1.50 -41.93
N GLY A 475 12.42 1.74 -40.82
CA GLY A 475 11.41 0.82 -40.29
C GLY A 475 10.90 1.18 -38.89
N TRP A 476 9.66 0.79 -38.58
CA TRP A 476 8.99 1.06 -37.29
C TRP A 476 9.64 0.40 -36.07
N ASN A 477 10.57 -0.53 -36.28
CA ASN A 477 11.34 -1.19 -35.22
C ASN A 477 12.84 -0.92 -35.31
N ASN A 478 13.28 -0.03 -36.20
CA ASN A 478 14.67 0.39 -36.29
C ASN A 478 14.86 1.62 -35.42
N TYR A 479 15.17 1.45 -34.13
CA TYR A 479 15.34 2.57 -33.22
C TYR A 479 16.71 3.21 -33.38
N ILE A 480 16.73 4.53 -33.27
CA ILE A 480 17.93 5.35 -33.14
C ILE A 480 17.77 6.25 -31.92
N ASP A 481 18.90 6.70 -31.37
CA ASP A 481 18.91 7.82 -30.44
C ASP A 481 18.98 9.11 -31.25
N ALA A 482 17.84 9.77 -31.38
CA ALA A 482 17.78 11.11 -31.95
C ALA A 482 18.19 12.09 -30.85
N VAL A 483 19.18 12.94 -31.14
CA VAL A 483 19.78 13.86 -30.16
C VAL A 483 19.70 15.31 -30.63
N THR A 484 19.58 16.25 -29.70
CA THR A 484 19.63 17.69 -29.99
C THR A 484 20.16 18.48 -28.79
N LEU A 485 20.79 19.62 -29.08
CA LEU A 485 21.01 20.67 -28.09
C LEU A 485 19.74 21.51 -27.93
N LEU A 486 19.42 21.85 -26.69
CA LEU A 486 18.26 22.66 -26.35
C LEU A 486 18.48 24.11 -26.80
N LYS A 487 17.52 24.61 -27.59
CA LYS A 487 17.51 25.96 -28.15
C LYS A 487 16.09 26.52 -28.17
N ASP A 488 15.97 27.80 -27.82
CA ASP A 488 14.70 28.53 -27.85
C ASP A 488 14.17 28.72 -29.29
N ASP A 489 12.97 29.29 -29.42
CA ASP A 489 12.34 29.59 -30.72
C ASP A 489 13.19 30.52 -31.62
N GLN A 490 14.15 31.25 -31.04
CA GLN A 490 15.07 32.16 -31.72
C GLN A 490 16.41 31.49 -32.08
N GLY A 491 16.61 30.23 -31.68
CA GLY A 491 17.82 29.45 -31.92
C GLY A 491 18.96 29.70 -30.91
N SER A 492 18.69 30.41 -29.81
CA SER A 492 19.65 30.65 -28.73
C SER A 492 19.75 29.41 -27.84
N PRO A 493 20.93 29.04 -27.32
CA PRO A 493 21.05 27.94 -26.37
C PRO A 493 20.15 28.13 -25.14
N SER A 494 19.44 27.07 -24.76
CA SER A 494 18.58 27.01 -23.58
C SER A 494 19.23 26.14 -22.52
N SER A 495 19.26 26.62 -21.27
CA SER A 495 19.55 25.81 -20.10
C SER A 495 18.28 25.75 -19.25
N ILE A 496 17.78 24.55 -18.99
CA ILE A 496 16.55 24.32 -18.22
C ILE A 496 16.96 23.97 -16.80
N THR A 497 16.54 24.74 -15.81
CA THR A 497 16.85 24.51 -14.38
C THR A 497 15.58 24.54 -13.55
N GLY A 498 15.59 23.89 -12.39
CA GLY A 498 14.43 23.83 -11.49
C GLY A 498 13.36 22.87 -11.98
N VAL A 499 12.16 23.00 -11.42
CA VAL A 499 11.06 22.06 -11.62
C VAL A 499 10.08 22.57 -12.68
N HIS A 500 9.79 21.75 -13.67
CA HIS A 500 8.88 22.08 -14.77
C HIS A 500 7.97 20.91 -15.16
N ASP A 501 6.81 21.22 -15.71
CA ASP A 501 6.09 20.23 -16.52
C ASP A 501 6.66 20.23 -17.94
N VAL A 502 7.03 19.06 -18.46
CA VAL A 502 7.61 18.92 -19.80
C VAL A 502 6.54 18.42 -20.76
N TYR A 503 6.24 19.22 -21.77
CA TYR A 503 5.33 18.88 -22.86
C TYR A 503 6.13 18.54 -24.12
N LEU A 504 6.00 17.30 -24.59
CA LEU A 504 6.46 16.88 -25.90
C LEU A 504 5.31 17.05 -26.89
N VAL A 505 5.44 18.03 -27.80
CA VAL A 505 4.44 18.31 -28.82
C VAL A 505 4.95 17.80 -30.16
N PHE A 506 4.22 16.86 -30.74
CA PHE A 506 4.63 16.16 -31.96
C PHE A 506 4.15 16.94 -33.18
N THR A 507 5.09 17.42 -34.00
CA THR A 507 4.81 18.33 -35.11
C THR A 507 5.44 17.89 -36.43
N LYS A 508 4.82 18.35 -37.53
CA LYS A 508 5.17 18.14 -38.94
C LYS A 508 5.17 16.70 -39.43
N THR A 509 4.56 16.49 -40.60
CA THR A 509 5.15 15.89 -41.82
C THR A 509 4.07 15.95 -42.93
N ASN A 510 4.34 15.41 -44.12
CA ASN A 510 3.35 15.21 -45.19
C ASN A 510 2.68 13.82 -45.12
N ASP A 511 3.12 12.96 -44.20
CA ASP A 511 2.61 11.61 -43.94
C ASP A 511 1.66 11.58 -42.73
N ASP A 512 0.82 10.53 -42.63
CA ASP A 512 -0.17 10.37 -41.55
C ASP A 512 0.45 9.98 -40.19
N TYR A 513 1.67 9.42 -40.19
CA TYR A 513 2.36 8.91 -38.99
C TYR A 513 3.82 9.36 -38.95
N LEU A 514 4.28 9.83 -37.79
CA LEU A 514 5.60 10.45 -37.61
C LEU A 514 6.70 9.43 -37.30
N PHE A 515 6.64 8.86 -36.12
CA PHE A 515 7.63 7.93 -35.55
C PHE A 515 6.99 7.24 -34.33
N ASN A 516 7.59 6.14 -33.88
CA ASN A 516 7.33 5.62 -32.56
C ASN A 516 8.38 6.16 -31.58
N LEU A 517 7.96 6.47 -30.35
CA LEU A 517 8.82 7.01 -29.30
C LEU A 517 8.88 6.04 -28.12
N ASN A 518 10.07 5.53 -27.83
CA ASN A 518 10.29 4.52 -26.79
C ASN A 518 10.63 5.16 -25.45
N TRP A 519 11.66 6.01 -25.40
CA TRP A 519 12.04 6.72 -24.18
C TRP A 519 12.70 8.06 -24.48
N ILE A 520 12.77 8.92 -23.47
CA ILE A 520 13.41 10.23 -23.52
C ILE A 520 14.40 10.41 -22.36
N LYS A 521 15.40 11.28 -22.56
CA LYS A 521 16.35 11.68 -21.53
C LYS A 521 16.88 13.08 -21.83
N PHE A 522 17.08 13.89 -20.81
CA PHE A 522 17.83 15.14 -20.92
C PHE A 522 19.28 14.95 -20.47
N THR A 523 20.17 15.83 -20.92
CA THR A 523 21.60 15.75 -20.59
C THR A 523 22.14 17.09 -20.10
N THR A 524 23.06 17.02 -19.14
CA THR A 524 23.89 18.14 -18.68
C THR A 524 25.10 18.38 -19.59
N THR A 525 25.43 17.38 -20.42
CA THR A 525 26.49 17.40 -21.44
C THR A 525 25.89 17.48 -22.84
N ASP A 526 26.73 17.77 -23.84
CA ASP A 526 26.34 17.76 -25.24
C ASP A 526 26.06 16.31 -25.69
N PRO A 527 24.79 15.93 -25.96
CA PRO A 527 24.45 14.57 -26.37
C PRO A 527 24.84 14.27 -27.81
N THR A 528 25.50 15.21 -28.51
CA THR A 528 26.05 14.99 -29.85
C THR A 528 27.48 14.43 -29.84
N GLU A 529 28.11 14.29 -28.67
CA GLU A 529 29.36 13.54 -28.46
C GLU A 529 29.13 12.02 -28.54
N THR A 530 30.17 11.20 -28.81
CA THR A 530 30.01 9.79 -29.25
C THR A 530 29.65 8.82 -28.11
N ASP A 531 28.40 8.36 -28.07
CA ASP A 531 27.87 7.37 -27.12
C ASP A 531 28.49 5.96 -27.29
N ALA A 532 29.02 5.36 -26.21
CA ALA A 532 29.58 4.00 -26.20
C ALA A 532 28.59 2.91 -26.61
N TYR A 533 27.30 3.11 -26.35
CA TYR A 533 26.23 2.16 -26.62
C TYR A 533 25.66 2.32 -28.04
N ALA A 534 26.11 3.33 -28.79
CA ALA A 534 25.83 3.42 -30.21
C ALA A 534 26.58 2.31 -30.99
N LYS A 535 26.08 1.99 -32.18
CA LYS A 535 26.80 1.12 -33.13
C LYS A 535 27.91 1.93 -33.81
N LEU A 536 29.12 1.85 -33.26
CA LEU A 536 30.29 2.59 -33.71
C LEU A 536 30.92 1.89 -34.91
N LYS A 537 30.98 2.59 -36.05
CA LYS A 537 31.70 2.10 -37.24
C LYS A 537 33.19 2.06 -36.95
N ALA A 538 33.81 0.90 -37.11
CA ALA A 538 35.20 0.70 -36.75
C ALA A 538 36.18 1.51 -37.64
N GLY A 539 35.79 1.83 -38.88
CA GLY A 539 36.60 2.72 -39.70
C GLY A 539 36.54 4.20 -39.31
N ASN A 540 35.73 4.60 -38.32
CA ASN A 540 35.65 5.98 -37.84
C ASN A 540 36.54 6.18 -36.60
N TYR A 541 37.76 5.64 -36.64
CA TYR A 541 38.76 5.91 -35.61
C TYR A 541 39.33 7.32 -35.75
N ASP A 542 39.73 7.92 -34.63
CA ASP A 542 40.44 9.20 -34.56
C ASP A 542 41.94 9.03 -34.83
N SER A 543 42.51 7.90 -34.39
CA SER A 543 43.88 7.50 -34.74
C SER A 543 44.03 5.98 -34.87
N SER A 544 45.02 5.53 -35.65
CA SER A 544 45.32 4.10 -35.82
C SER A 544 46.77 3.85 -36.23
N GLU A 545 47.25 2.61 -36.03
CA GLU A 545 48.54 2.13 -36.54
C GLU A 545 48.42 0.66 -36.97
N GLY A 546 49.11 0.28 -38.04
CA GLY A 546 49.25 -1.12 -38.46
C GLY A 546 48.00 -1.75 -39.08
N LEU A 547 47.03 -0.95 -39.54
CA LEU A 547 45.80 -1.40 -40.18
C LEU A 547 45.40 -0.51 -41.36
N SER A 548 44.44 -0.95 -42.17
CA SER A 548 43.82 -0.19 -43.24
C SER A 548 42.30 -0.08 -43.07
N LYS A 549 41.70 0.86 -43.81
CA LYS A 549 40.25 1.07 -43.88
C LYS A 549 39.79 0.78 -45.31
N HIS A 550 38.81 -0.09 -45.46
CA HIS A 550 38.23 -0.41 -46.75
C HIS A 550 37.51 0.81 -47.35
N ALA A 551 37.84 1.19 -48.59
CA ALA A 551 37.48 2.49 -49.15
C ALA A 551 35.96 2.71 -49.36
N GLU A 552 35.22 1.66 -49.72
CA GLU A 552 33.78 1.78 -50.05
C GLU A 552 32.86 1.46 -48.85
N LEU A 553 33.26 0.45 -48.06
CA LEU A 553 32.43 -0.10 -46.98
C LEU A 553 32.85 0.39 -45.59
N GLY A 554 34.06 0.95 -45.46
CA GLY A 554 34.50 1.63 -44.25
C GLY A 554 34.80 0.73 -43.05
N TYR A 555 34.91 -0.60 -43.22
CA TYR A 555 35.41 -1.50 -42.18
C TYR A 555 36.94 -1.50 -42.10
N LEU A 556 37.48 -1.97 -40.98
CA LEU A 556 38.92 -2.17 -40.78
C LEU A 556 39.37 -3.48 -41.42
N ASP A 557 40.44 -3.40 -42.20
CA ASP A 557 41.10 -4.52 -42.86
C ASP A 557 42.62 -4.38 -42.80
N GLY A 558 43.36 -5.34 -43.38
CA GLY A 558 44.83 -5.27 -43.40
C GLY A 558 45.47 -5.21 -42.00
N ILE A 559 44.78 -5.71 -40.97
CA ILE A 559 45.13 -5.54 -39.57
C ILE A 559 46.37 -6.40 -39.22
N HIS A 560 47.49 -5.78 -38.86
CA HIS A 560 48.70 -6.47 -38.42
C HIS A 560 48.65 -6.85 -36.92
N HIS A 561 49.50 -7.77 -36.49
CA HIS A 561 49.67 -8.08 -35.08
C HIS A 561 50.15 -6.84 -34.30
N ASN A 562 49.45 -6.50 -33.21
CA ASN A 562 49.61 -5.27 -32.41
C ASN A 562 49.14 -3.97 -33.10
N ALA A 563 48.39 -4.06 -34.20
CA ALA A 563 47.69 -2.90 -34.73
C ALA A 563 46.67 -2.36 -33.72
N TYR A 564 46.32 -1.07 -33.84
CA TYR A 564 45.26 -0.47 -33.03
C TYR A 564 44.40 0.53 -33.81
N ALA A 565 43.16 0.70 -33.35
CA ALA A 565 42.27 1.81 -33.68
C ALA A 565 41.82 2.49 -32.38
N ALA A 566 41.91 3.82 -32.32
CA ALA A 566 41.52 4.62 -31.15
C ALA A 566 40.32 5.51 -31.47
N TYR A 567 39.42 5.66 -30.49
CA TYR A 567 38.21 6.47 -30.56
C TYR A 567 38.19 7.38 -29.33
N GLU A 568 38.24 8.69 -29.54
CA GLU A 568 38.33 9.69 -28.48
C GLU A 568 36.94 10.03 -27.92
N GLY A 569 36.88 10.30 -26.61
CA GLY A 569 35.67 10.85 -25.97
C GLY A 569 34.45 9.92 -25.97
N ILE A 570 34.64 8.62 -25.89
CA ILE A 570 33.56 7.64 -25.81
C ILE A 570 32.91 7.69 -24.42
N ASP A 571 31.63 8.02 -24.35
CA ASP A 571 30.88 8.12 -23.08
C ASP A 571 30.24 6.78 -22.68
N PHE A 572 30.77 6.16 -21.63
CA PHE A 572 30.26 4.93 -21.01
C PHE A 572 29.24 5.18 -19.88
N GLY A 573 28.83 6.42 -19.62
CA GLY A 573 27.84 6.75 -18.59
C GLY A 573 28.15 6.08 -17.24
N SER A 574 27.25 5.21 -16.77
CA SER A 574 27.37 4.52 -15.47
C SER A 574 28.18 3.21 -15.48
N GLY A 575 28.67 2.75 -16.63
CA GLY A 575 29.39 1.47 -16.73
C GLY A 575 28.95 0.60 -17.92
N ALA A 576 29.88 0.04 -18.69
CA ALA A 576 29.60 -1.03 -19.65
C ALA A 576 30.00 -2.41 -19.12
N ALA A 577 29.09 -3.39 -19.21
CA ALA A 577 29.29 -4.77 -18.75
C ALA A 577 29.63 -5.75 -19.88
N GLY A 578 29.52 -5.32 -21.14
CA GLY A 578 29.85 -6.13 -22.30
C GLY A 578 30.09 -5.31 -23.56
N VAL A 579 30.58 -5.99 -24.58
CA VAL A 579 30.87 -5.44 -25.91
C VAL A 579 30.43 -6.44 -26.98
N THR A 580 29.88 -5.94 -28.07
CA THR A 580 29.60 -6.70 -29.29
C THR A 580 30.45 -6.15 -30.43
N VAL A 581 31.11 -7.02 -31.18
CA VAL A 581 31.90 -6.68 -32.37
C VAL A 581 31.39 -7.44 -33.59
N HIS A 582 31.26 -6.76 -34.72
CA HIS A 582 30.90 -7.38 -35.99
C HIS A 582 32.11 -7.62 -36.86
N VAL A 583 32.48 -8.89 -37.00
CA VAL A 583 33.78 -9.28 -37.52
C VAL A 583 33.67 -10.38 -38.56
N ALA A 584 34.67 -10.42 -39.44
CA ALA A 584 34.94 -11.56 -40.31
C ALA A 584 36.40 -12.00 -40.12
N SER A 585 36.68 -13.29 -40.26
CA SER A 585 38.05 -13.81 -40.17
C SER A 585 38.23 -15.00 -41.12
N GLY A 586 39.46 -15.15 -41.63
CA GLY A 586 39.82 -16.23 -42.52
C GLY A 586 40.05 -17.56 -41.78
N ASN A 587 41.11 -18.26 -42.16
CA ASN A 587 41.47 -19.55 -41.56
C ASN A 587 42.19 -19.41 -40.20
N GLN A 588 42.41 -18.18 -39.74
CA GLN A 588 43.00 -17.85 -38.45
C GLN A 588 42.17 -16.74 -37.82
N GLY A 589 42.15 -16.71 -36.48
CA GLY A 589 41.51 -15.67 -35.68
C GLY A 589 42.53 -14.95 -34.79
N GLY A 590 42.06 -14.38 -33.69
CA GLY A 590 42.90 -13.62 -32.76
C GLY A 590 42.10 -13.15 -31.55
N THR A 591 42.50 -11.99 -31.02
CA THR A 591 41.77 -11.28 -29.97
C THR A 591 41.73 -9.79 -30.24
N ILE A 592 40.72 -9.11 -29.69
CA ILE A 592 40.65 -7.66 -29.60
C ILE A 592 40.75 -7.32 -28.11
N GLU A 593 41.80 -6.62 -27.68
CA GLU A 593 41.87 -6.02 -26.35
C GLU A 593 41.17 -4.65 -26.39
N VAL A 594 40.24 -4.42 -25.47
CA VAL A 594 39.63 -3.11 -25.24
C VAL A 594 40.41 -2.43 -24.12
N ARG A 595 41.14 -1.35 -24.46
CA ARG A 595 41.93 -0.56 -23.51
C ARG A 595 41.38 0.85 -23.38
N LEU A 596 41.51 1.43 -22.18
CA LEU A 596 41.02 2.77 -21.87
C LEU A 596 42.19 3.75 -21.67
N ASP A 597 42.03 4.98 -22.16
CA ASP A 597 42.90 6.14 -21.96
C ASP A 597 44.35 6.00 -22.45
N GLY A 598 44.66 4.94 -23.21
CA GLY A 598 45.95 4.73 -23.85
C GLY A 598 46.26 3.29 -24.21
N LEU A 599 47.27 3.09 -25.07
CA LEU A 599 47.76 1.75 -25.46
C LEU A 599 48.33 0.93 -24.31
N ASP A 600 48.90 1.61 -23.30
CA ASP A 600 49.39 1.00 -22.05
C ASP A 600 48.39 1.14 -20.89
N GLY A 601 47.18 1.66 -21.17
CA GLY A 601 46.11 1.85 -20.18
C GLY A 601 45.46 0.53 -19.73
N PRO A 602 44.54 0.58 -18.75
CA PRO A 602 43.87 -0.59 -18.22
C PRO A 602 43.07 -1.32 -19.32
N THR A 603 43.13 -2.66 -19.32
CA THR A 603 42.37 -3.51 -20.23
C THR A 603 41.00 -3.77 -19.62
N ALA A 604 39.96 -3.17 -20.20
CA ALA A 604 38.58 -3.36 -19.78
C ALA A 604 38.02 -4.71 -20.24
N GLY A 605 38.55 -5.31 -21.32
CA GLY A 605 38.19 -6.68 -21.70
C GLY A 605 38.97 -7.22 -22.88
N VAL A 606 38.84 -8.52 -23.13
CA VAL A 606 39.50 -9.25 -24.21
C VAL A 606 38.46 -10.08 -24.97
N ILE A 607 38.30 -9.79 -26.26
CA ILE A 607 37.30 -10.42 -27.12
C ILE A 607 37.98 -11.51 -27.95
N PRO A 608 37.70 -12.80 -27.72
CA PRO A 608 38.25 -13.88 -28.53
C PRO A 608 37.56 -13.96 -29.89
N ILE A 609 38.35 -13.93 -30.96
CA ILE A 609 37.85 -13.99 -32.34
C ILE A 609 38.29 -15.32 -32.95
N PRO A 610 37.38 -16.28 -33.21
CA PRO A 610 37.71 -17.58 -33.77
C PRO A 610 38.07 -17.47 -35.27
N ALA A 611 38.56 -18.57 -35.84
CA ALA A 611 38.72 -18.70 -37.29
C ALA A 611 37.35 -18.99 -37.94
N LEU A 612 36.75 -17.98 -38.58
CA LEU A 612 35.40 -18.05 -39.18
C LEU A 612 35.41 -18.68 -40.58
N GLY A 613 36.60 -18.86 -41.16
CA GLY A 613 36.85 -19.60 -42.39
C GLY A 613 36.48 -18.84 -43.67
N SER A 614 36.03 -17.59 -43.58
CA SER A 614 35.66 -16.77 -44.73
C SER A 614 35.72 -15.28 -44.39
N TRP A 615 36.36 -14.50 -45.26
CA TRP A 615 36.41 -13.04 -45.17
C TRP A 615 35.09 -12.36 -45.57
N ASP A 616 34.19 -13.09 -46.23
CA ASP A 616 32.87 -12.61 -46.63
C ASP A 616 31.78 -13.00 -45.62
N ARG A 617 32.14 -13.73 -44.55
CA ARG A 617 31.21 -14.16 -43.51
C ARG A 617 31.38 -13.30 -42.27
N TRP A 618 30.46 -12.35 -42.10
CA TRP A 618 30.41 -11.49 -40.93
C TRP A 618 29.52 -12.07 -39.83
N VAL A 619 29.97 -11.98 -38.59
CA VAL A 619 29.23 -12.42 -37.41
C VAL A 619 29.43 -11.43 -36.27
N ASP A 620 28.42 -11.32 -35.41
CA ASP A 620 28.53 -10.62 -34.13
C ASP A 620 29.21 -11.54 -33.12
N ILE A 621 30.18 -11.02 -32.37
CA ILE A 621 30.83 -11.70 -31.25
C ILE A 621 30.66 -10.83 -30.01
N MET A 622 30.18 -11.41 -28.92
CA MET A 622 29.99 -10.72 -27.65
C MET A 622 31.10 -11.13 -26.67
N ALA A 623 31.48 -10.21 -25.79
CA ALA A 623 32.37 -10.48 -24.66
C ALA A 623 32.02 -9.60 -23.47
N ASN A 624 32.39 -10.03 -22.27
CA ASN A 624 32.24 -9.23 -21.06
C ASN A 624 33.33 -8.14 -20.98
N ILE A 625 32.95 -7.00 -20.40
CA ILE A 625 33.83 -5.86 -20.10
C ILE A 625 33.76 -5.61 -18.59
N ASP A 626 34.88 -5.22 -17.99
CA ASP A 626 34.97 -4.77 -16.61
C ASP A 626 34.22 -3.44 -16.45
N ASP A 627 33.03 -3.54 -15.85
CA ASP A 627 32.10 -2.45 -15.64
C ASP A 627 32.54 -1.47 -14.54
N THR A 628 33.59 -1.79 -13.80
CA THR A 628 34.22 -0.87 -12.85
C THR A 628 35.26 0.02 -13.51
N LEU A 629 35.80 -0.41 -14.66
CA LEU A 629 36.77 0.35 -15.44
C LEU A 629 36.11 1.17 -16.54
N ALA A 630 35.13 0.61 -17.25
CA ALA A 630 34.46 1.26 -18.37
C ALA A 630 33.29 2.16 -17.91
N VAL A 631 33.59 3.24 -17.17
CA VAL A 631 32.59 4.17 -16.58
C VAL A 631 32.95 5.64 -16.88
N GLY A 632 31.98 6.47 -17.24
CA GLY A 632 32.22 7.86 -17.67
C GLY A 632 32.87 7.96 -19.05
N VAL A 633 33.51 9.10 -19.34
CA VAL A 633 34.08 9.37 -20.67
C VAL A 633 35.54 8.90 -20.75
N HIS A 634 35.86 8.09 -21.76
CA HIS A 634 37.18 7.52 -21.98
C HIS A 634 37.58 7.54 -23.46
N ASP A 635 38.90 7.55 -23.70
CA ASP A 635 39.43 7.22 -25.03
C ASP A 635 39.57 5.70 -25.15
N VAL A 636 38.94 5.10 -26.16
CA VAL A 636 38.90 3.64 -26.35
C VAL A 636 39.92 3.22 -27.40
N TYR A 637 40.80 2.30 -27.02
CA TYR A 637 41.78 1.66 -27.90
C TYR A 637 41.40 0.20 -28.13
N LEU A 638 41.07 -0.16 -29.37
CA LEU A 638 40.94 -1.55 -29.80
C LEU A 638 42.30 -2.04 -30.31
N VAL A 639 42.94 -2.94 -29.57
CA VAL A 639 44.26 -3.49 -29.92
C VAL A 639 44.11 -4.92 -30.44
N PHE A 640 44.57 -5.15 -31.66
CA PHE A 640 44.37 -6.41 -32.38
C PHE A 640 45.57 -7.34 -32.21
N LYS A 641 45.34 -8.56 -31.73
CA LYS A 641 46.39 -9.59 -31.55
C LYS A 641 46.03 -10.84 -32.34
N GLY A 642 46.82 -11.18 -33.36
CA GLY A 642 46.65 -12.48 -34.02
C GLY A 642 47.15 -13.67 -33.22
N ALA A 643 46.50 -14.81 -33.45
CA ALA A 643 46.83 -16.07 -32.80
C ALA A 643 48.29 -16.46 -33.10
N ASN A 644 49.07 -16.76 -32.05
CA ASN A 644 50.52 -17.04 -32.16
C ASN A 644 51.35 -15.93 -32.82
N GLY A 645 50.86 -14.67 -32.81
CA GLY A 645 51.57 -13.53 -33.40
C GLY A 645 51.39 -13.37 -34.91
N SER A 646 50.38 -13.98 -35.53
CA SER A 646 50.10 -13.81 -36.95
C SER A 646 49.48 -12.44 -37.29
N ASP A 647 49.77 -11.96 -38.50
CA ASP A 647 49.05 -10.82 -39.08
C ASP A 647 47.70 -11.27 -39.67
N TYR A 648 46.79 -10.30 -39.83
CA TYR A 648 45.44 -10.44 -40.40
C TYR A 648 44.52 -11.34 -39.56
N PRO A 649 44.29 -11.03 -38.27
CA PRO A 649 43.45 -11.85 -37.41
C PRO A 649 41.95 -11.73 -37.70
N LEU A 650 41.50 -10.58 -38.23
CA LEU A 650 40.10 -10.28 -38.53
C LEU A 650 39.96 -9.03 -39.40
N ASN A 651 38.76 -8.83 -39.94
CA ASN A 651 38.21 -7.54 -40.33
C ASN A 651 37.14 -7.14 -39.32
N LEU A 652 37.03 -5.84 -39.01
CA LEU A 652 36.06 -5.30 -38.04
C LEU A 652 35.22 -4.22 -38.70
N GLU A 653 33.90 -4.39 -38.75
CA GLU A 653 32.99 -3.40 -39.35
C GLU A 653 32.49 -2.39 -38.32
N TRP A 654 31.96 -2.88 -37.20
CA TRP A 654 31.42 -2.05 -36.14
C TRP A 654 31.56 -2.74 -34.78
N PHE A 655 31.45 -1.95 -33.72
CA PHE A 655 31.37 -2.42 -32.34
C PHE A 655 30.37 -1.58 -31.54
N THR A 656 29.90 -2.09 -30.42
CA THR A 656 29.00 -1.39 -29.50
C THR A 656 29.14 -1.98 -28.11
N PHE A 657 29.00 -1.17 -27.07
CA PHE A 657 29.00 -1.64 -25.69
C PHE A 657 27.57 -1.91 -25.18
N THR A 658 27.43 -2.61 -24.05
CA THR A 658 26.14 -2.85 -23.42
C THR A 658 26.22 -2.75 -21.89
N THR A 659 25.13 -2.28 -21.28
CA THR A 659 24.91 -2.25 -19.83
C THR A 659 24.32 -3.55 -19.29
N MET A 660 23.95 -4.53 -20.14
CA MET A 660 23.27 -5.75 -19.71
C MET A 660 24.16 -6.63 -18.82
N LYS A 661 24.00 -6.49 -17.50
CA LYS A 661 24.59 -7.36 -16.49
C LYS A 661 23.76 -8.65 -16.37
N GLY A 662 24.38 -9.81 -16.54
CA GLY A 662 23.73 -11.07 -16.17
C GLY A 662 23.91 -11.37 -14.70
N LYS A 663 23.12 -12.31 -14.18
CA LYS A 663 23.36 -12.93 -12.87
C LYS A 663 24.44 -13.99 -13.04
N ASP A 664 25.43 -14.02 -12.15
CA ASP A 664 26.38 -15.14 -12.06
C ASP A 664 25.59 -16.44 -11.85
N ARG A 665 25.81 -17.43 -12.73
CA ARG A 665 25.10 -18.71 -12.74
C ARG A 665 26.11 -19.85 -12.83
N ASP A 666 25.97 -20.85 -11.96
CA ASP A 666 26.74 -22.09 -12.03
C ASP A 666 26.15 -23.00 -13.13
N ALA A 667 26.97 -23.40 -14.11
CA ALA A 667 26.55 -24.29 -15.20
C ALA A 667 26.04 -25.66 -14.71
N TYR A 668 26.49 -26.11 -13.53
CA TYR A 668 26.16 -27.43 -12.97
C TYR A 668 24.92 -27.43 -12.08
N GLY A 669 24.39 -26.25 -11.73
CA GLY A 669 23.18 -26.10 -10.93
C GLY A 669 21.89 -26.29 -11.74
N LYS A 670 20.75 -26.17 -11.05
CA LYS A 670 19.43 -26.05 -11.69
C LYS A 670 19.28 -24.62 -12.23
N LEU A 671 19.15 -24.49 -13.55
CA LEU A 671 18.93 -23.21 -14.22
C LEU A 671 17.52 -23.17 -14.78
N GLU A 672 16.66 -22.33 -14.20
CA GLU A 672 15.30 -22.11 -14.69
C GLU A 672 15.34 -21.35 -16.04
N ALA A 673 14.57 -21.80 -17.02
CA ALA A 673 14.62 -21.30 -18.39
C ALA A 673 14.00 -19.90 -18.52
N GLU A 674 12.99 -19.58 -17.72
CA GLU A 674 12.37 -18.26 -17.60
C GLU A 674 13.30 -17.22 -16.99
N ASN A 675 14.40 -17.65 -16.35
CA ASN A 675 15.46 -16.77 -15.84
C ASN A 675 16.51 -16.44 -16.91
N TYR A 676 16.09 -16.23 -18.16
CA TYR A 676 16.94 -15.76 -19.24
C TYR A 676 17.30 -14.27 -19.09
N THR A 677 18.39 -13.85 -19.74
CA THR A 677 18.84 -12.44 -19.75
C THR A 677 18.23 -11.66 -20.91
N ASN A 678 18.14 -12.28 -22.08
CA ASN A 678 17.44 -11.75 -23.25
C ASN A 678 16.92 -12.92 -24.11
N GLY A 679 15.92 -12.73 -24.95
CA GLY A 679 15.39 -13.78 -25.80
C GLY A 679 14.25 -13.31 -26.70
N VAL A 680 13.94 -14.09 -27.73
CA VAL A 680 12.88 -13.78 -28.69
C VAL A 680 12.08 -15.03 -29.07
N GLY A 681 10.80 -14.81 -29.38
CA GLY A 681 9.94 -15.83 -29.98
C GLY A 681 9.31 -16.83 -29.00
N PHE A 682 9.10 -16.42 -27.74
CA PHE A 682 8.35 -17.15 -26.71
C PHE A 682 7.79 -16.17 -25.65
N GLY A 683 6.85 -16.66 -24.83
CA GLY A 683 6.37 -16.01 -23.60
C GLY A 683 6.61 -16.90 -22.38
N ASN A 684 6.18 -16.46 -21.20
CA ASN A 684 6.20 -17.26 -19.98
C ASN A 684 4.79 -17.75 -19.64
N GLU A 685 4.66 -19.01 -19.25
CA GLU A 685 3.40 -19.59 -18.75
C GLU A 685 3.66 -20.38 -17.47
N THR A 686 2.60 -20.58 -16.68
CA THR A 686 2.60 -21.41 -15.47
C THR A 686 1.58 -22.52 -15.63
N GLY A 687 1.95 -23.75 -15.29
CA GLY A 687 1.08 -24.91 -15.42
C GLY A 687 1.79 -26.21 -15.10
N GLY A 688 1.05 -27.24 -14.66
CA GLY A 688 1.67 -28.52 -14.28
C GLY A 688 2.64 -28.45 -13.09
N GLY A 689 2.58 -27.41 -12.28
CA GLY A 689 3.47 -27.17 -11.14
C GLY A 689 4.76 -26.41 -11.46
N GLU A 690 4.96 -25.97 -12.71
CA GLU A 690 6.19 -25.34 -13.20
C GLU A 690 5.90 -23.97 -13.84
N THR A 691 6.93 -23.13 -13.98
CA THR A 691 6.92 -21.90 -14.80
C THR A 691 7.97 -22.04 -15.89
N TYR A 692 7.62 -21.77 -17.15
CA TYR A 692 8.45 -22.17 -18.28
C TYR A 692 8.30 -21.24 -19.49
N LEU A 693 9.24 -21.35 -20.43
CA LEU A 693 9.15 -20.71 -21.74
C LEU A 693 8.13 -21.46 -22.62
N ALA A 694 7.16 -20.74 -23.15
CA ALA A 694 6.05 -21.28 -23.94
C ALA A 694 5.84 -20.52 -25.26
N GLY A 695 5.11 -21.13 -26.19
CA GLY A 695 4.78 -20.50 -27.46
C GLY A 695 5.95 -20.42 -28.46
N MET A 696 6.89 -21.36 -28.40
CA MET A 696 8.02 -21.40 -29.34
C MET A 696 7.61 -21.90 -30.72
N PHE A 697 7.57 -21.01 -31.71
CA PHE A 697 7.32 -21.34 -33.12
C PHE A 697 8.64 -21.38 -33.91
N GLY A 698 9.08 -22.58 -34.30
CA GLY A 698 10.41 -22.83 -34.88
C GLY A 698 10.79 -21.99 -36.10
N PRO A 699 9.88 -21.71 -37.06
CA PRO A 699 10.18 -20.84 -38.20
C PRO A 699 10.60 -19.41 -37.83
N ASN A 700 10.28 -18.94 -36.61
CA ASN A 700 10.71 -17.63 -36.11
C ASN A 700 12.14 -17.63 -35.56
N ASN A 701 12.83 -18.79 -35.56
CA ASN A 701 14.16 -18.99 -34.97
C ASN A 701 14.28 -18.46 -33.52
N PRO A 702 13.38 -18.87 -32.61
CA PRO A 702 13.42 -18.42 -31.22
C PRO A 702 14.73 -18.81 -30.52
N TYR A 703 15.18 -17.96 -29.60
CA TYR A 703 16.35 -18.22 -28.77
C TYR A 703 16.27 -17.55 -27.40
N ALA A 704 16.86 -18.18 -26.40
CA ALA A 704 17.07 -17.62 -25.07
C ALA A 704 18.58 -17.41 -24.83
N MET A 705 18.96 -16.27 -24.28
CA MET A 705 20.33 -15.89 -23.96
C MET A 705 20.50 -15.79 -22.45
N TYR A 706 21.50 -16.48 -21.91
CA TYR A 706 21.87 -16.46 -20.49
C TYR A 706 23.26 -15.89 -20.38
N ASN A 707 23.36 -14.70 -19.77
CA ASN A 707 24.65 -14.06 -19.55
C ASN A 707 25.27 -14.57 -18.23
N TYR A 708 26.61 -14.66 -18.16
CA TYR A 708 27.39 -15.10 -16.99
C TYR A 708 27.15 -16.55 -16.52
N ILE A 709 27.17 -17.54 -17.43
CA ILE A 709 27.24 -18.95 -17.05
C ILE A 709 28.70 -19.36 -16.82
N ASP A 710 29.02 -19.80 -15.61
CA ASP A 710 30.34 -20.27 -15.21
C ASP A 710 30.44 -21.79 -15.36
N PHE A 711 31.25 -22.24 -16.31
CA PHE A 711 31.58 -23.65 -16.55
C PHE A 711 32.73 -24.14 -15.67
N GLY A 712 33.31 -23.29 -14.81
CA GLY A 712 34.43 -23.66 -13.96
C GLY A 712 35.69 -24.04 -14.75
N SER A 713 36.56 -24.86 -14.15
CA SER A 713 37.83 -25.27 -14.77
C SER A 713 37.77 -26.58 -15.55
N GLU A 714 36.65 -27.30 -15.49
CA GLU A 714 36.46 -28.59 -16.15
C GLU A 714 35.31 -28.49 -17.15
N SER A 715 35.44 -29.10 -18.33
CA SER A 715 34.35 -29.03 -19.31
C SER A 715 33.24 -30.03 -18.96
N PRO A 716 31.95 -29.65 -19.04
CA PRO A 716 30.85 -30.60 -18.94
C PRO A 716 30.86 -31.57 -20.13
N THR A 717 30.21 -32.72 -19.94
CA THR A 717 30.09 -33.78 -20.95
C THR A 717 28.66 -33.97 -21.47
N GLN A 718 27.67 -33.47 -20.73
CA GLN A 718 26.25 -33.54 -21.08
C GLN A 718 25.59 -32.17 -20.89
N PHE A 719 24.49 -31.97 -21.60
CA PHE A 719 23.54 -30.89 -21.43
C PHE A 719 22.15 -31.51 -21.27
N HIS A 720 21.46 -31.21 -20.17
CA HIS A 720 20.14 -31.74 -19.85
C HIS A 720 19.09 -30.64 -19.86
N VAL A 721 17.91 -30.96 -20.38
CA VAL A 721 16.78 -30.04 -20.50
C VAL A 721 15.49 -30.73 -20.04
N ASN A 722 14.70 -30.05 -19.21
CA ASN A 722 13.33 -30.41 -18.91
C ASN A 722 12.38 -29.68 -19.86
N ALA A 723 11.61 -30.43 -20.64
CA ALA A 723 10.70 -29.86 -21.65
C ALA A 723 9.44 -30.70 -21.85
N ALA A 724 8.37 -30.07 -22.36
CA ALA A 724 7.09 -30.71 -22.65
C ALA A 724 6.62 -30.36 -24.08
N SER A 725 5.99 -31.28 -24.80
CA SER A 725 5.52 -31.04 -26.16
C SER A 725 4.28 -31.88 -26.48
N ASP A 726 3.26 -31.25 -27.05
CA ASP A 726 2.10 -31.94 -27.64
C ASP A 726 2.25 -32.18 -29.15
N THR A 727 3.36 -31.72 -29.74
CA THR A 727 3.67 -31.87 -31.18
C THR A 727 4.80 -32.89 -31.39
N SER A 728 5.43 -32.90 -32.57
CA SER A 728 6.64 -33.68 -32.81
C SER A 728 7.87 -33.18 -32.03
N GLY A 729 7.79 -31.99 -31.43
CA GLY A 729 8.94 -31.34 -30.81
C GLY A 729 9.90 -30.70 -31.82
N GLY A 730 11.15 -30.54 -31.42
CA GLY A 730 12.16 -29.84 -32.22
C GLY A 730 13.60 -30.10 -31.75
N THR A 731 14.52 -29.27 -32.20
CA THR A 731 15.94 -29.33 -31.83
C THR A 731 16.27 -28.18 -30.90
N ILE A 732 17.08 -28.45 -29.87
CA ILE A 732 17.71 -27.46 -29.00
C ILE A 732 19.19 -27.39 -29.36
N GLU A 733 19.74 -26.18 -29.50
CA GLU A 733 21.14 -25.96 -29.86
C GLU A 733 21.77 -24.94 -28.92
N VAL A 734 22.86 -25.31 -28.27
CA VAL A 734 23.58 -24.48 -27.31
C VAL A 734 24.81 -23.88 -28.00
N ARG A 735 24.91 -22.55 -27.98
CA ARG A 735 26.00 -21.77 -28.56
C ARG A 735 26.65 -20.86 -27.54
N LEU A 736 27.94 -20.58 -27.71
CA LEU A 736 28.68 -19.67 -26.83
C LEU A 736 28.91 -18.32 -27.50
N ASP A 737 28.83 -17.27 -26.69
CA ASP A 737 29.31 -15.90 -26.93
C ASP A 737 28.70 -15.17 -28.15
N SER A 738 27.83 -15.83 -28.89
CA SER A 738 27.03 -15.28 -29.99
C SER A 738 25.96 -16.27 -30.46
N LEU A 739 24.85 -15.76 -30.99
CA LEU A 739 23.83 -16.57 -31.70
C LEU A 739 24.41 -17.32 -32.92
N ASN A 740 25.52 -16.84 -33.47
CA ASN A 740 26.27 -17.50 -34.55
C ASN A 740 27.59 -18.13 -34.07
N GLY A 741 27.86 -18.10 -32.77
CA GLY A 741 29.05 -18.63 -32.13
C GLY A 741 29.15 -20.16 -32.19
N PRO A 742 30.23 -20.74 -31.64
CA PRO A 742 30.45 -22.19 -31.69
C PRO A 742 29.31 -22.93 -31.00
N VAL A 743 28.79 -23.97 -31.67
CA VAL A 743 27.83 -24.90 -31.07
C VAL A 743 28.60 -25.84 -30.15
N ILE A 744 28.17 -25.93 -28.90
CA ILE A 744 28.78 -26.83 -27.92
C ILE A 744 27.92 -28.06 -27.65
N ALA A 745 26.59 -27.95 -27.78
CA ALA A 745 25.66 -29.07 -27.65
C ALA A 745 24.48 -28.90 -28.60
N ALA A 746 23.94 -30.01 -29.12
CA ALA A 746 22.71 -30.02 -29.90
C ALA A 746 21.93 -31.31 -29.62
N GLY A 747 20.63 -31.18 -29.32
CA GLY A 747 19.77 -32.30 -28.92
C GLY A 747 18.37 -32.22 -29.50
N THR A 748 17.63 -33.32 -29.42
CA THR A 748 16.23 -33.40 -29.88
C THR A 748 15.29 -33.50 -28.69
N VAL A 749 14.29 -32.63 -28.65
CA VAL A 749 13.13 -32.71 -27.76
C VAL A 749 11.98 -33.30 -28.56
N SER A 750 11.47 -34.46 -28.15
CA SER A 750 10.35 -35.13 -28.83
C SER A 750 9.02 -34.91 -28.11
N GLY A 751 7.91 -35.16 -28.80
CA GLY A 751 6.56 -35.15 -28.21
C GLY A 751 6.48 -35.92 -26.88
N THR A 752 5.98 -35.26 -25.84
CA THR A 752 5.83 -35.83 -24.50
C THR A 752 4.39 -36.27 -24.19
N GLY A 753 3.44 -35.88 -25.04
CA GLY A 753 2.02 -36.22 -24.93
C GLY A 753 1.17 -35.14 -24.24
N GLY A 754 1.64 -33.89 -24.24
CA GLY A 754 0.91 -32.73 -23.73
C GLY A 754 1.84 -31.56 -23.40
N TRP A 755 1.31 -30.33 -23.45
CA TRP A 755 2.07 -29.10 -23.21
C TRP A 755 2.60 -28.93 -21.78
N GLN A 756 2.12 -29.74 -20.83
CA GLN A 756 2.54 -29.72 -19.42
C GLN A 756 3.11 -31.06 -18.94
N ASN A 757 3.32 -32.01 -19.86
CA ASN A 757 3.90 -33.32 -19.54
C ASN A 757 5.43 -33.25 -19.66
N PHE A 758 6.09 -32.68 -18.67
CA PHE A 758 7.54 -32.44 -18.66
C PHE A 758 8.37 -33.74 -18.59
N LYS A 759 9.43 -33.81 -19.39
CA LYS A 759 10.40 -34.90 -19.43
C LYS A 759 11.81 -34.35 -19.61
N VAL A 760 12.79 -35.08 -19.08
CA VAL A 760 14.22 -34.76 -19.26
C VAL A 760 14.73 -35.34 -20.58
N PHE A 761 15.40 -34.49 -21.37
CA PHE A 761 16.18 -34.85 -22.55
C PHE A 761 17.65 -34.48 -22.34
N SER A 762 18.54 -35.14 -23.09
CA SER A 762 19.99 -34.94 -22.95
C SER A 762 20.65 -34.77 -24.31
N ALA A 763 21.75 -34.03 -24.34
CA ALA A 763 22.64 -33.86 -25.48
C ALA A 763 24.11 -33.94 -25.06
N ASP A 764 24.97 -34.45 -25.94
CA ASP A 764 26.41 -34.46 -25.69
C ASP A 764 27.00 -33.06 -25.85
N VAL A 765 27.89 -32.67 -24.92
CA VAL A 765 28.74 -31.49 -25.10
C VAL A 765 29.96 -31.93 -25.92
N THR A 766 30.02 -31.47 -27.17
CA THR A 766 30.98 -31.95 -28.18
C THR A 766 32.19 -31.04 -28.36
N THR A 767 32.10 -29.80 -27.87
CA THR A 767 33.18 -28.82 -27.89
C THR A 767 33.54 -28.47 -26.45
N PRO A 768 34.80 -28.63 -26.01
CA PRO A 768 35.21 -28.29 -24.65
C PRO A 768 34.95 -26.81 -24.33
N VAL A 769 34.43 -26.55 -23.13
CA VAL A 769 34.11 -25.20 -22.62
C VAL A 769 34.53 -25.10 -21.15
N THR A 770 35.11 -23.97 -20.74
CA THR A 770 35.54 -23.68 -19.36
C THR A 770 35.47 -22.18 -19.11
N GLY A 771 35.25 -21.77 -17.86
CA GLY A 771 35.15 -20.37 -17.47
C GLY A 771 33.78 -19.75 -17.76
N LYS A 772 33.70 -18.43 -17.68
CA LYS A 772 32.45 -17.68 -17.80
C LYS A 772 32.13 -17.35 -19.26
N HIS A 773 30.91 -17.66 -19.70
CA HIS A 773 30.45 -17.44 -21.06
C HIS A 773 29.04 -16.86 -21.13
N ILE A 774 28.71 -16.27 -22.28
CA ILE A 774 27.32 -16.00 -22.66
C ILE A 774 26.80 -17.24 -23.37
N VAL A 775 25.70 -17.81 -22.92
CA VAL A 775 25.12 -19.03 -23.48
C VAL A 775 23.83 -18.70 -24.22
N PHE A 776 23.79 -19.02 -25.51
CA PHE A 776 22.60 -18.95 -26.34
C PHE A 776 22.00 -20.35 -26.49
N ILE A 777 20.72 -20.49 -26.19
CA ILE A 777 19.93 -21.69 -26.45
C ILE A 777 18.97 -21.36 -27.59
N SER A 778 19.24 -21.90 -28.78
CA SER A 778 18.39 -21.74 -29.96
C SER A 778 17.44 -22.91 -30.11
N PHE A 779 16.16 -22.63 -30.38
CA PHE A 779 15.13 -23.64 -30.57
C PHE A 779 14.74 -23.71 -32.05
N LYS A 780 14.93 -24.87 -32.67
CA LYS A 780 14.80 -25.06 -34.12
C LYS A 780 13.72 -26.08 -34.46
N GLY A 781 12.98 -25.81 -35.53
CA GLY A 781 12.02 -26.74 -36.12
C GLY A 781 11.11 -26.05 -37.13
N GLY A 782 10.22 -26.82 -37.75
CA GLY A 782 9.32 -26.33 -38.81
C GLY A 782 7.94 -25.86 -38.32
N ASP A 783 7.64 -25.98 -37.03
CA ASP A 783 6.32 -25.71 -36.44
C ASP A 783 6.47 -25.33 -34.95
N TRP A 784 5.37 -25.33 -34.19
CA TRP A 784 5.37 -25.21 -32.72
C TRP A 784 6.18 -26.34 -32.08
N LEU A 785 7.13 -25.97 -31.22
CA LEU A 785 8.19 -26.87 -30.75
C LEU A 785 7.81 -27.58 -29.43
N TYR A 786 8.06 -26.93 -28.30
CA TYR A 786 7.92 -27.47 -26.95
C TYR A 786 7.82 -26.30 -25.96
N ASN A 787 7.47 -26.60 -24.72
CA ASN A 787 7.66 -25.75 -23.57
C ASN A 787 8.98 -26.13 -22.90
N PHE A 788 9.79 -25.15 -22.49
CA PHE A 788 11.12 -25.34 -21.93
C PHE A 788 11.20 -24.74 -20.53
N ASP A 789 11.42 -25.61 -19.54
CA ASP A 789 11.28 -25.31 -18.11
C ASP A 789 12.62 -25.04 -17.44
N LYS A 790 13.54 -26.01 -17.47
CA LYS A 790 14.84 -25.90 -16.81
C LYS A 790 15.93 -26.68 -17.50
N PHE A 791 17.19 -26.32 -17.25
CA PHE A 791 18.35 -26.99 -17.81
C PHE A 791 19.54 -27.05 -16.84
N THR A 792 20.49 -27.93 -17.15
CA THR A 792 21.78 -28.03 -16.45
C THR A 792 22.84 -28.64 -17.37
N PHE A 793 24.12 -28.30 -17.16
CA PHE A 793 25.26 -29.01 -17.73
C PHE A 793 25.85 -30.06 -16.76
N GLY A 794 25.25 -30.21 -15.57
CA GLY A 794 25.60 -31.16 -14.52
C GLY A 794 24.70 -32.41 -14.48
N ASP A 795 24.43 -32.92 -13.29
CA ASP A 795 23.54 -34.08 -13.10
C ASP A 795 22.07 -33.65 -13.17
N PRO A 796 21.20 -34.27 -14.01
CA PRO A 796 19.79 -33.90 -14.10
C PRO A 796 18.99 -34.17 -12.80
N ALA A 797 19.55 -34.87 -11.81
CA ALA A 797 18.93 -35.03 -10.49
C ALA A 797 18.58 -33.68 -9.84
N VAL A 798 19.33 -32.62 -10.12
CA VAL A 798 19.09 -31.25 -9.60
C VAL A 798 17.72 -30.67 -9.98
N PHE A 799 17.03 -31.24 -10.99
CA PHE A 799 15.66 -30.84 -11.34
C PHE A 799 14.61 -31.32 -10.35
N THR A 800 14.89 -32.43 -9.67
CA THR A 800 13.96 -33.13 -8.75
C THR A 800 14.46 -33.14 -7.32
N GLU A 801 15.71 -32.74 -7.09
CA GLU A 801 16.19 -32.47 -5.74
C GLU A 801 15.25 -31.41 -5.13
N PRO A 802 14.64 -31.71 -3.96
CA PRO A 802 13.97 -30.67 -3.22
C PRO A 802 14.98 -29.53 -3.11
N ALA A 803 14.53 -28.28 -3.34
CA ALA A 803 15.34 -27.14 -2.92
C ALA A 803 15.86 -27.52 -1.52
N PRO A 804 17.19 -27.52 -1.29
CA PRO A 804 17.68 -27.81 0.04
C PRO A 804 16.84 -26.96 0.96
N PRO A 805 16.20 -27.54 2.00
CA PRO A 805 15.43 -26.72 2.92
C PRO A 805 16.35 -25.57 3.24
N THR A 806 15.88 -24.34 3.03
CA THR A 806 16.61 -23.17 3.48
C THR A 806 17.11 -23.57 4.84
N ILE A 807 18.43 -23.74 4.99
CA ILE A 807 18.99 -24.07 6.29
C ILE A 807 18.33 -23.02 7.16
N PRO A 808 17.47 -23.41 8.14
CA PRO A 808 16.84 -22.41 8.97
C PRO A 808 18.00 -21.55 9.40
N GLU A 809 17.99 -20.27 9.03
CA GLU A 809 18.94 -19.37 9.64
C GLU A 809 18.76 -19.63 11.13
N GLU A 810 19.87 -19.87 11.81
CA GLU A 810 19.83 -20.19 13.23
C GLU A 810 19.16 -19.00 13.90
N ASP A 811 17.87 -19.18 14.19
CA ASP A 811 17.01 -18.13 14.69
C ASP A 811 17.10 -18.21 16.21
N ASP A 812 17.83 -17.26 16.75
CA ASP A 812 18.01 -17.04 18.19
C ASP A 812 17.08 -15.92 18.71
N VAL A 813 16.15 -15.42 17.88
CA VAL A 813 15.28 -14.30 18.21
C VAL A 813 13.95 -14.83 18.73
N ALA A 814 13.70 -14.62 20.02
CA ALA A 814 12.40 -14.96 20.60
C ALA A 814 11.26 -14.12 20.00
N PRO A 815 10.05 -14.70 19.86
CA PRO A 815 8.90 -13.99 19.34
C PRO A 815 8.43 -12.91 20.30
N GLY A 816 7.67 -11.95 19.79
CA GLY A 816 7.01 -10.91 20.56
C GLY A 816 6.04 -11.44 21.62
N GLU A 817 5.70 -10.57 22.57
CA GLU A 817 4.71 -10.88 23.60
C GLU A 817 3.29 -10.86 23.03
N VAL A 818 2.36 -11.51 23.74
CA VAL A 818 0.92 -11.31 23.49
C VAL A 818 0.50 -9.91 23.96
N GLU A 819 -0.54 -9.37 23.33
CA GLU A 819 -1.07 -8.05 23.63
C GLU A 819 -2.55 -8.12 24.06
N ASN A 820 -3.07 -7.00 24.60
CA ASN A 820 -4.48 -6.82 24.92
C ASN A 820 -5.12 -7.97 25.73
N VAL A 821 -4.39 -8.56 26.68
CA VAL A 821 -4.87 -9.69 27.48
C VAL A 821 -6.08 -9.29 28.31
N GLN A 822 -7.21 -9.95 28.05
CA GLN A 822 -8.46 -9.83 28.79
C GLN A 822 -8.71 -11.09 29.61
N VAL A 823 -9.19 -10.90 30.83
CA VAL A 823 -9.48 -12.00 31.75
C VAL A 823 -10.89 -11.89 32.27
N LYS A 824 -11.69 -12.93 32.03
CA LYS A 824 -13.05 -13.08 32.57
C LYS A 824 -13.07 -14.19 33.59
N ARG A 825 -13.22 -13.82 34.86
CA ARG A 825 -13.37 -14.79 35.95
C ARG A 825 -14.82 -15.27 36.02
N GLY A 826 -14.99 -16.58 36.11
CA GLY A 826 -16.27 -17.26 36.28
C GLY A 826 -16.28 -18.12 37.55
N GLU A 827 -17.41 -18.76 37.83
CA GLU A 827 -17.50 -19.67 38.98
C GLU A 827 -16.58 -20.89 38.74
N GLY A 828 -15.49 -20.97 39.51
CA GLY A 828 -14.52 -22.08 39.42
C GLY A 828 -13.60 -22.05 38.20
N SER A 829 -13.69 -21.03 37.34
CA SER A 829 -12.90 -20.94 36.10
C SER A 829 -12.50 -19.51 35.75
N MET A 830 -11.53 -19.38 34.84
CA MET A 830 -11.07 -18.10 34.31
C MET A 830 -10.85 -18.27 32.81
N THR A 831 -11.54 -17.46 32.01
CA THR A 831 -11.38 -17.42 30.55
C THR A 831 -10.49 -16.25 30.17
N LEU A 832 -9.48 -16.50 29.37
CA LEU A 832 -8.53 -15.51 28.87
C LEU A 832 -8.76 -15.30 27.38
N TYR A 833 -8.59 -14.07 26.93
CA TYR A 833 -8.49 -13.67 25.52
C TYR A 833 -7.27 -12.77 25.36
N TRP A 834 -6.62 -12.79 24.22
CA TRP A 834 -5.46 -11.93 23.93
C TRP A 834 -5.34 -11.71 22.42
N ASP A 835 -4.39 -10.88 22.02
CA ASP A 835 -3.96 -10.76 20.64
C ASP A 835 -2.50 -11.24 20.46
N GLY A 836 -2.15 -11.68 19.26
CA GLY A 836 -0.80 -12.14 18.94
C GLY A 836 -0.42 -13.50 19.57
N PRO A 837 0.87 -13.86 19.57
CA PRO A 837 2.00 -13.14 18.99
C PRO A 837 1.90 -13.03 17.47
N TYR A 838 2.45 -11.95 16.91
CA TYR A 838 2.32 -11.65 15.49
C TYR A 838 3.48 -12.15 14.63
N ASP A 839 4.62 -12.47 15.24
CA ASP A 839 5.77 -13.04 14.55
C ASP A 839 5.37 -14.31 13.78
N ILE A 840 5.86 -14.40 12.53
CA ILE A 840 5.42 -15.40 11.56
C ILE A 840 5.83 -16.82 11.97
N ASP A 841 6.95 -16.95 12.69
CA ASP A 841 7.56 -18.17 13.20
C ASP A 841 7.08 -18.54 14.62
N ALA A 842 6.30 -17.67 15.27
CA ALA A 842 5.69 -17.99 16.55
C ALA A 842 4.77 -19.21 16.42
N GLN A 843 4.84 -20.11 17.41
CA GLN A 843 4.14 -21.39 17.41
C GLN A 843 3.13 -21.49 18.53
N LYS A 844 3.48 -21.01 19.73
CA LYS A 844 2.70 -21.27 20.95
C LYS A 844 2.70 -20.09 21.91
N VAL A 845 1.63 -19.99 22.68
CA VAL A 845 1.51 -19.18 23.88
C VAL A 845 1.49 -20.09 25.10
N GLN A 846 2.36 -19.81 26.06
CA GLN A 846 2.49 -20.52 27.33
C GLN A 846 1.89 -19.68 28.46
N ILE A 847 0.86 -20.20 29.14
CA ILE A 847 0.17 -19.53 30.24
C ILE A 847 0.46 -20.27 31.53
N THR A 848 1.02 -19.57 32.51
CA THR A 848 1.31 -20.09 33.85
C THR A 848 0.47 -19.35 34.88
N LEU A 849 -0.44 -20.04 35.54
CA LEU A 849 -1.17 -19.52 36.69
C LEU A 849 -0.25 -19.55 37.93
N ARG A 850 -0.21 -18.47 38.70
CA ARG A 850 0.51 -18.40 39.97
C ARG A 850 -0.37 -17.85 41.09
N SER A 851 -0.13 -18.32 42.31
CA SER A 851 -0.71 -17.81 43.57
C SER A 851 0.44 -17.53 44.52
N ASP A 852 0.44 -16.38 45.19
CA ASP A 852 1.51 -15.97 46.12
C ASP A 852 2.93 -16.09 45.51
N GLY A 853 3.04 -15.82 44.20
CA GLY A 853 4.30 -15.92 43.45
C GLY A 853 4.75 -17.34 43.08
N GLN A 854 4.00 -18.39 43.43
CA GLN A 854 4.29 -19.78 43.07
C GLN A 854 3.34 -20.30 41.99
N GLN A 855 3.85 -21.11 41.06
CA GLN A 855 3.04 -21.76 40.03
C GLN A 855 1.99 -22.69 40.66
N VAL A 856 0.75 -22.57 40.18
CA VAL A 856 -0.38 -23.42 40.57
C VAL A 856 -0.93 -24.09 39.32
N GLY A 857 -0.87 -25.42 39.28
CA GLY A 857 -1.27 -26.21 38.12
C GLY A 857 -0.18 -26.34 37.04
N ASP A 858 -0.54 -26.99 35.94
CA ASP A 858 0.34 -27.20 34.80
C ASP A 858 0.43 -25.96 33.91
N VAL A 859 1.52 -25.82 33.17
CA VAL A 859 1.64 -24.79 32.12
C VAL A 859 0.69 -25.15 30.99
N ILE A 860 -0.17 -24.20 30.61
CA ILE A 860 -1.09 -24.36 29.49
C ILE A 860 -0.37 -23.89 28.23
N GLU A 861 -0.24 -24.77 27.24
CA GLU A 861 0.26 -24.39 25.91
C GLU A 861 -0.90 -24.28 24.93
N VAL A 862 -0.96 -23.14 24.23
CA VAL A 862 -1.98 -22.83 23.23
C VAL A 862 -1.30 -22.56 21.90
N ASN A 863 -1.75 -23.17 20.81
CA ASN A 863 -1.17 -22.94 19.48
C ASN A 863 -1.44 -21.51 19.00
N ARG A 864 -0.51 -20.92 18.25
CA ARG A 864 -0.71 -19.63 17.57
C ARG A 864 -1.94 -19.70 16.66
N GLY A 865 -2.72 -18.63 16.66
CA GLY A 865 -4.03 -18.54 16.00
C GLY A 865 -5.21 -18.84 16.93
N ILE A 866 -4.99 -19.56 18.04
CA ILE A 866 -5.99 -19.74 19.10
C ILE A 866 -5.72 -18.72 20.20
N GLN A 867 -6.50 -17.62 20.25
CA GLN A 867 -6.31 -16.59 21.27
C GLN A 867 -7.36 -16.65 22.38
N THR A 868 -7.62 -17.86 22.87
CA THR A 868 -8.49 -18.09 24.01
C THR A 868 -7.97 -19.25 24.85
N ALA A 869 -8.11 -19.17 26.16
CA ALA A 869 -7.80 -20.25 27.07
C ALA A 869 -8.79 -20.26 28.24
N VAL A 870 -9.17 -21.44 28.71
CA VAL A 870 -9.99 -21.58 29.92
C VAL A 870 -9.18 -22.32 30.97
N ILE A 871 -8.93 -21.64 32.09
CA ILE A 871 -8.28 -22.21 33.26
C ILE A 871 -9.37 -22.66 34.22
N GLN A 872 -9.35 -23.94 34.59
CA GLN A 872 -10.29 -24.54 35.53
C GLN A 872 -9.69 -24.61 36.93
N GLY A 873 -10.53 -24.75 37.96
CA GLY A 873 -10.07 -24.92 39.35
C GLY A 873 -9.66 -23.62 40.03
N ILE A 874 -10.26 -22.50 39.61
CA ILE A 874 -10.03 -21.18 40.19
C ILE A 874 -10.81 -21.08 41.51
N GLU A 875 -10.10 -20.87 42.62
CA GLU A 875 -10.71 -20.76 43.95
C GLU A 875 -11.39 -19.40 44.13
N ALA A 876 -12.57 -19.38 44.74
CA ALA A 876 -13.21 -18.15 45.19
C ALA A 876 -12.45 -17.56 46.40
N GLY A 877 -12.31 -16.25 46.42
CA GLY A 877 -11.62 -15.41 47.40
C GLY A 877 -10.11 -15.27 47.19
N LYS A 878 -9.55 -15.86 46.12
CA LYS A 878 -8.10 -16.01 45.95
C LYS A 878 -7.56 -15.15 44.81
N ASP A 879 -6.50 -14.40 45.07
CA ASP A 879 -5.82 -13.64 44.02
C ASP A 879 -4.84 -14.53 43.26
N TYR A 880 -4.74 -14.32 41.95
CA TYR A 880 -3.82 -15.03 41.08
C TYR A 880 -3.02 -14.03 40.25
N SER A 881 -1.84 -14.44 39.79
CA SER A 881 -1.12 -13.74 38.72
C SER A 881 -0.94 -14.69 37.53
N LEU A 882 -1.17 -14.22 36.32
CA LEU A 882 -0.93 -14.95 35.08
C LEU A 882 0.41 -14.54 34.50
N PHE A 883 1.31 -15.50 34.28
CA PHE A 883 2.56 -15.27 33.56
C PHE A 883 2.45 -15.90 32.16
N ILE A 884 2.50 -15.07 31.12
CA ILE A 884 2.25 -15.46 29.73
C ILE A 884 3.50 -15.21 28.90
N ARG A 885 3.89 -16.18 28.06
CA ARG A 885 5.05 -16.12 27.15
C ARG A 885 4.70 -16.66 25.77
N SER A 886 5.42 -16.24 24.76
CA SER A 886 5.35 -16.76 23.41
C SER A 886 6.56 -17.66 23.12
N LYS A 887 6.39 -18.64 22.24
CA LYS A 887 7.45 -19.57 21.81
C LYS A 887 7.39 -19.81 20.31
N ASP A 888 8.54 -19.76 19.64
CA ASP A 888 8.68 -20.00 18.20
C ASP A 888 8.98 -21.46 17.84
N LEU A 889 9.20 -21.70 16.54
CA LEU A 889 9.56 -22.99 15.95
C LEU A 889 10.94 -23.49 16.38
N SER A 890 11.90 -22.57 16.52
CA SER A 890 13.29 -22.84 16.95
C SER A 890 13.38 -23.16 18.45
N GLY A 891 12.33 -22.84 19.20
CA GLY A 891 12.18 -23.07 20.61
C GLY A 891 12.56 -21.89 21.49
N ASN A 892 12.85 -20.72 20.94
CA ASN A 892 13.11 -19.52 21.74
C ASN A 892 11.82 -19.06 22.40
N VAL A 893 11.95 -18.44 23.57
CA VAL A 893 10.82 -18.08 24.43
C VAL A 893 10.95 -16.60 24.79
N SER A 894 9.84 -15.87 24.67
CA SER A 894 9.75 -14.45 25.01
C SER A 894 10.02 -14.21 26.51
N GLN A 895 10.23 -12.94 26.88
CA GLN A 895 10.51 -12.54 28.27
C GLN A 895 9.30 -12.81 29.18
N GLY A 896 8.11 -12.62 28.63
CA GLY A 896 6.82 -12.84 29.25
C GLY A 896 6.27 -11.61 29.96
N ILE A 897 4.95 -11.57 30.01
CA ILE A 897 4.18 -10.56 30.74
C ILE A 897 3.52 -11.17 31.97
N THR A 898 3.35 -10.37 33.03
CA THR A 898 2.63 -10.77 34.24
C THR A 898 1.39 -9.90 34.42
N LEU A 899 0.22 -10.54 34.56
CA LEU A 899 -1.05 -9.87 34.83
C LEU A 899 -1.60 -10.31 36.18
N GLU A 900 -1.86 -9.36 37.07
CA GLU A 900 -2.51 -9.62 38.36
C GLU A 900 -4.04 -9.72 38.17
N VAL A 901 -4.63 -10.79 38.70
CA VAL A 901 -6.07 -11.09 38.61
C VAL A 901 -6.63 -11.24 40.03
N THR A 902 -7.17 -10.14 40.55
CA THR A 902 -7.75 -10.09 41.91
C THR A 902 -9.22 -10.48 41.91
N ASP A 903 -9.67 -11.17 42.97
CA ASP A 903 -11.06 -11.68 43.09
C ASP A 903 -12.07 -10.70 43.71
N SER A 904 -11.73 -9.41 43.79
CA SER A 904 -12.54 -8.45 44.55
C SER A 904 -13.65 -7.80 43.70
N PRO A 905 -14.94 -7.89 44.11
CA PRO A 905 -16.05 -7.27 43.39
C PRO A 905 -15.88 -5.75 43.22
N ALA A 906 -15.90 -5.28 41.97
CA ALA A 906 -15.56 -3.90 41.62
C ALA A 906 -16.76 -2.92 41.74
N PHE A 907 -16.49 -1.73 42.28
CA PHE A 907 -17.45 -0.63 42.39
C PHE A 907 -16.79 0.71 42.08
N SER A 908 -17.60 1.72 41.77
CA SER A 908 -17.17 3.11 41.62
C SER A 908 -17.94 4.02 42.58
N LEU A 909 -17.24 5.05 43.05
CA LEU A 909 -17.81 6.12 43.87
C LEU A 909 -17.37 7.45 43.25
N THR A 910 -18.31 8.23 42.75
CA THR A 910 -18.01 9.45 41.98
C THR A 910 -18.80 10.66 42.46
N VAL A 911 -18.21 11.84 42.29
CA VAL A 911 -18.85 13.15 42.49
C VAL A 911 -18.59 13.96 41.21
N ASN A 912 -19.65 14.43 40.53
CA ASN A 912 -19.55 15.09 39.22
C ASN A 912 -18.74 14.30 38.17
N GLY A 913 -18.87 12.96 38.16
CA GLY A 913 -18.16 12.09 37.21
C GLY A 913 -16.68 11.85 37.52
N LYS A 914 -16.13 12.43 38.61
CA LYS A 914 -14.76 12.16 39.08
C LYS A 914 -14.78 11.18 40.25
N SER A 915 -13.85 10.24 40.28
CA SER A 915 -13.70 9.26 41.36
C SER A 915 -13.32 9.93 42.68
N LEU A 916 -14.03 9.58 43.76
CA LEU A 916 -13.75 10.06 45.12
C LEU A 916 -12.70 9.14 45.79
N GLN A 917 -11.59 9.71 46.23
CA GLN A 917 -10.48 9.02 46.90
C GLN A 917 -10.49 9.25 48.42
N ASP A 918 -9.69 8.47 49.15
CA ASP A 918 -9.57 8.59 50.61
C ASP A 918 -8.90 9.93 50.98
N GLY A 919 -9.55 10.71 51.82
CA GLY A 919 -9.12 12.06 52.21
C GLY A 919 -9.66 13.19 51.33
N ASP A 920 -10.38 12.88 50.24
CA ASP A 920 -10.96 13.92 49.38
C ASP A 920 -12.06 14.73 50.09
N SER A 921 -12.37 15.89 49.52
CA SER A 921 -13.51 16.71 49.93
C SER A 921 -14.52 16.84 48.79
N MET A 922 -15.81 16.88 49.13
CA MET A 922 -16.90 17.12 48.19
C MET A 922 -17.82 18.22 48.68
N GLU A 923 -18.34 19.01 47.74
CA GLU A 923 -19.36 20.02 48.03
C GLU A 923 -20.73 19.34 48.14
N ASP A 924 -21.50 19.74 49.15
CA ASP A 924 -22.74 19.07 49.55
C ASP A 924 -23.93 19.30 48.59
N TYR A 925 -23.81 20.22 47.62
CA TYR A 925 -24.82 20.38 46.56
C TYR A 925 -24.87 19.21 45.57
N THR A 926 -23.79 18.44 45.46
CA THR A 926 -23.64 17.33 44.52
C THR A 926 -23.84 15.98 45.19
N PRO A 927 -24.65 15.09 44.60
CA PRO A 927 -24.83 13.76 45.15
C PRO A 927 -23.55 12.93 45.00
N LEU A 928 -23.32 12.05 45.97
CA LEU A 928 -22.32 11.01 45.90
C LEU A 928 -22.91 9.83 45.12
N ARG A 929 -22.38 9.55 43.93
CA ARG A 929 -22.87 8.49 43.06
C ARG A 929 -22.14 7.17 43.34
N PHE A 930 -22.88 6.16 43.80
CA PHE A 930 -22.38 4.80 44.02
C PHE A 930 -22.89 3.86 42.93
N LYS A 931 -21.99 3.11 42.28
CA LYS A 931 -22.32 2.21 41.16
C LYS A 931 -21.47 0.94 41.22
N ILE A 932 -22.10 -0.21 41.02
CA ILE A 932 -21.39 -1.48 40.80
C ILE A 932 -20.85 -1.57 39.37
N LEU A 933 -19.64 -2.12 39.23
CA LEU A 933 -18.99 -2.30 37.92
C LEU A 933 -19.01 -3.76 37.47
N ASP A 934 -19.48 -4.65 38.32
CA ASP A 934 -19.47 -6.08 38.12
C ASP A 934 -20.89 -6.66 38.26
N SER A 935 -21.40 -7.25 37.18
CA SER A 935 -22.72 -7.91 37.13
C SER A 935 -22.80 -9.20 37.97
N SER A 936 -21.65 -9.73 38.41
CA SER A 936 -21.57 -10.90 39.30
C SER A 936 -22.01 -10.57 40.73
N ILE A 937 -22.07 -9.29 41.09
CA ILE A 937 -22.44 -8.83 42.44
C ILE A 937 -23.88 -9.24 42.76
N ARG A 938 -24.08 -9.89 43.92
CA ARG A 938 -25.41 -10.26 44.45
C ARG A 938 -25.89 -9.35 45.58
N PHE A 939 -24.98 -8.59 46.19
CA PHE A 939 -25.29 -7.62 47.24
C PHE A 939 -24.29 -6.47 47.18
N ALA A 940 -24.77 -5.24 47.25
CA ALA A 940 -23.95 -4.05 47.34
C ALA A 940 -24.63 -3.02 48.24
N GLU A 941 -23.90 -2.56 49.25
CA GLU A 941 -24.37 -1.57 50.21
C GLU A 941 -23.25 -0.57 50.50
N ILE A 942 -23.60 0.70 50.60
CA ILE A 942 -22.75 1.76 51.14
C ILE A 942 -23.43 2.32 52.39
N THR A 943 -22.70 2.34 53.51
CA THR A 943 -23.16 2.93 54.78
C THR A 943 -22.39 4.22 55.04
N ILE A 944 -23.12 5.32 55.24
CA ILE A 944 -22.56 6.63 55.62
C ILE A 944 -23.30 7.11 56.86
N ASP A 945 -22.57 7.50 57.91
CA ASP A 945 -23.13 7.95 59.21
C ASP A 945 -24.16 6.99 59.81
N GLY A 946 -23.98 5.68 59.62
CA GLY A 946 -24.88 4.64 60.10
C GLY A 946 -26.18 4.47 59.28
N LYS A 947 -26.35 5.22 58.19
CA LYS A 947 -27.44 5.03 57.22
C LYS A 947 -26.94 4.17 56.04
N ALA A 948 -27.60 3.04 55.84
CA ALA A 948 -27.32 2.11 54.74
C ALA A 948 -28.07 2.51 53.47
N TYR A 949 -27.38 2.42 52.33
CA TYR A 949 -27.91 2.60 50.99
C TYR A 949 -27.58 1.35 50.17
N THR A 950 -28.59 0.54 49.88
CA THR A 950 -28.44 -0.73 49.14
C THR A 950 -28.77 -0.51 47.67
N LEU A 951 -27.94 -1.06 46.78
CA LEU A 951 -28.15 -1.05 45.34
C LEU A 951 -28.80 -2.36 44.91
N ASP A 952 -29.76 -2.32 43.97
CA ASP A 952 -30.34 -3.53 43.35
C ASP A 952 -29.41 -4.05 42.24
N PRO A 953 -28.68 -5.16 42.48
CA PRO A 953 -27.67 -5.62 41.52
C PRO A 953 -28.28 -6.14 40.21
N MET A 954 -29.60 -6.39 40.15
CA MET A 954 -30.26 -6.80 38.90
C MET A 954 -30.39 -5.65 37.90
N THR A 955 -30.49 -4.41 38.39
CA THR A 955 -30.67 -3.23 37.53
C THR A 955 -29.34 -2.61 37.11
N MET A 956 -28.29 -2.79 37.92
CA MET A 956 -27.00 -2.09 37.79
C MET A 956 -27.11 -0.56 37.76
N ASP A 957 -28.28 -0.01 38.10
CA ASP A 957 -28.51 1.42 38.13
C ASP A 957 -27.73 2.04 39.30
N PRO A 958 -27.03 3.16 39.07
CA PRO A 958 -26.34 3.86 40.14
C PRO A 958 -27.34 4.42 41.15
N ILE A 959 -26.89 4.58 42.40
CA ILE A 959 -27.63 5.35 43.41
C ILE A 959 -26.92 6.68 43.66
N ASP A 960 -27.71 7.76 43.61
CA ASP A 960 -27.24 9.11 43.93
C ASP A 960 -27.60 9.42 45.40
N ILE A 961 -26.58 9.56 46.23
CA ILE A 961 -26.71 9.79 47.68
C ILE A 961 -26.61 11.28 47.95
N ASP A 962 -27.74 11.91 48.27
CA ASP A 962 -27.80 13.32 48.65
C ASP A 962 -27.25 13.53 50.07
N LEU A 963 -26.20 14.34 50.17
CA LEU A 963 -25.51 14.68 51.42
C LEU A 963 -25.67 16.15 51.80
N ALA A 964 -26.59 16.88 51.14
CA ALA A 964 -26.86 18.28 51.43
C ALA A 964 -27.16 18.51 52.92
N GLY A 965 -26.45 19.46 53.53
CA GLY A 965 -26.56 19.79 54.95
C GLY A 965 -25.96 18.75 55.90
N ASN A 966 -25.31 17.69 55.39
CA ASN A 966 -24.64 16.68 56.20
C ASN A 966 -23.12 16.90 56.15
N LEU A 967 -22.66 18.02 56.71
CA LEU A 967 -21.28 18.48 56.65
C LEU A 967 -20.32 17.70 57.58
N GLY A 968 -19.02 17.88 57.34
CA GLY A 968 -17.93 17.36 58.18
C GLY A 968 -17.31 16.06 57.67
N ASP A 969 -16.48 15.45 58.51
CA ASP A 969 -15.77 14.21 58.17
C ASP A 969 -16.74 13.03 58.13
N LYS A 970 -16.75 12.32 57.01
CA LYS A 970 -17.58 11.15 56.73
C LYS A 970 -16.72 9.92 56.57
N THR A 971 -17.28 8.78 56.95
CA THR A 971 -16.75 7.46 56.59
C THR A 971 -17.83 6.72 55.84
N ALA A 972 -17.57 6.42 54.57
CA ALA A 972 -18.34 5.46 53.80
C ALA A 972 -17.76 4.05 54.01
N THR A 973 -18.58 3.13 54.49
CA THR A 973 -18.27 1.70 54.51
C THR A 973 -19.03 1.04 53.37
N ILE A 974 -18.31 0.65 52.32
CA ILE A 974 -18.84 -0.07 51.18
C ILE A 974 -18.68 -1.56 51.44
N THR A 975 -19.75 -2.32 51.29
CA THR A 975 -19.76 -3.78 51.37
C THR A 975 -20.36 -4.33 50.09
N THR A 976 -19.61 -5.14 49.37
CA THR A 976 -20.11 -5.86 48.19
C THR A 976 -19.91 -7.36 48.40
N GLU A 977 -20.83 -8.15 47.84
CA GLU A 977 -20.75 -9.61 47.83
C GLU A 977 -21.17 -10.13 46.46
N ASP A 978 -20.39 -11.03 45.88
CA ASP A 978 -20.69 -11.65 44.59
C ASP A 978 -21.55 -12.91 44.70
N ARG A 979 -22.02 -13.42 43.55
CA ARG A 979 -22.81 -14.66 43.45
C ARG A 979 -22.07 -15.88 43.99
N SER A 980 -20.74 -15.88 43.98
CA SER A 980 -19.86 -16.92 44.53
C SER A 980 -19.63 -16.80 46.06
N GLY A 981 -20.09 -15.71 46.68
CA GLY A 981 -20.02 -15.46 48.12
C GLY A 981 -18.76 -14.73 48.60
N ASN A 982 -17.94 -14.21 47.67
CA ASN A 982 -16.81 -13.36 48.00
C ASN A 982 -17.30 -12.02 48.51
N LYS A 983 -16.71 -11.52 49.60
CA LYS A 983 -17.09 -10.25 50.23
C LYS A 983 -15.94 -9.26 50.17
N LEU A 984 -16.19 -8.06 49.66
CA LEU A 984 -15.30 -6.93 49.78
C LEU A 984 -15.92 -5.92 50.77
N GLN A 985 -15.14 -5.48 51.75
CA GLN A 985 -15.51 -4.35 52.60
C GLN A 985 -14.42 -3.28 52.51
N LYS A 986 -14.77 -2.08 52.04
CA LYS A 986 -13.85 -0.94 51.90
C LYS A 986 -14.36 0.24 52.70
N ASN A 987 -13.47 0.85 53.49
CA ASN A 987 -13.75 2.10 54.20
C ASN A 987 -13.10 3.26 53.46
N LEU A 988 -13.87 4.31 53.20
CA LEU A 988 -13.40 5.55 52.59
C LEU A 988 -13.74 6.72 53.51
N ARG A 989 -12.74 7.52 53.85
CA ARG A 989 -12.91 8.77 54.59
C ARG A 989 -12.91 9.92 53.62
N PHE A 990 -13.86 10.83 53.75
CA PHE A 990 -13.93 12.04 52.94
C PHE A 990 -14.60 13.13 53.75
N ARG A 991 -14.43 14.39 53.37
CA ARG A 991 -15.08 15.52 54.04
C ARG A 991 -16.17 16.10 53.15
N VAL A 992 -17.37 16.22 53.70
CA VAL A 992 -18.44 17.00 53.06
C VAL A 992 -18.29 18.45 53.50
N ILE A 993 -18.03 19.32 52.54
CA ILE A 993 -17.87 20.76 52.74
C ILE A 993 -19.04 21.51 52.10
N THR A 994 -19.20 22.76 52.52
CA THR A 994 -20.08 23.71 51.87
C THR A 994 -19.30 24.98 51.56
N SER A 995 -19.78 25.73 50.58
CA SER A 995 -19.24 27.02 50.18
C SER A 995 -20.38 27.93 49.74
N VAL A 996 -20.08 29.22 49.52
CA VAL A 996 -21.08 30.13 48.95
C VAL A 996 -21.56 29.66 47.57
N ASN A 997 -20.70 28.98 46.80
CA ASN A 997 -21.10 28.36 45.55
C ASN A 997 -22.03 27.16 45.77
N SER A 998 -21.69 26.26 46.70
CA SER A 998 -22.57 25.13 47.09
C SER A 998 -23.95 25.62 47.50
N MET A 999 -24.01 26.61 48.37
CA MET A 999 -25.24 27.25 48.83
C MET A 999 -26.06 27.88 47.70
N LYS A 1000 -25.42 28.49 46.69
CA LYS A 1000 -26.14 29.02 45.51
C LYS A 1000 -26.79 27.89 44.72
N GLN A 1001 -26.04 26.82 44.47
CA GLN A 1001 -26.53 25.64 43.76
C GLN A 1001 -27.65 24.94 44.53
N LEU A 1002 -27.56 24.84 45.86
CA LEU A 1002 -28.63 24.30 46.70
C LEU A 1002 -29.89 25.16 46.66
N VAL A 1003 -29.77 26.49 46.72
CA VAL A 1003 -30.92 27.40 46.60
C VAL A 1003 -31.59 27.26 45.23
N GLU A 1004 -30.81 27.11 44.15
CA GLU A 1004 -31.33 26.86 42.80
C GLU A 1004 -32.03 25.49 42.72
N ARG A 1005 -31.37 24.42 43.18
CA ARG A 1005 -31.93 23.07 43.25
C ARG A 1005 -33.25 23.02 44.02
N PHE A 1006 -33.32 23.68 45.18
CA PHE A 1006 -34.54 23.76 45.97
C PHE A 1006 -35.58 24.72 45.36
N ALA A 1007 -35.17 25.71 44.56
CA ALA A 1007 -36.13 26.51 43.81
C ALA A 1007 -36.81 25.68 42.71
N ASP A 1008 -36.03 24.86 42.00
CA ASP A 1008 -36.50 23.98 40.92
C ASP A 1008 -37.43 22.88 41.42
N SER A 1009 -37.13 22.27 42.58
CA SER A 1009 -38.04 21.33 43.25
C SER A 1009 -39.27 22.04 43.87
N GLY A 1010 -39.21 23.37 44.00
CA GLY A 1010 -40.16 24.16 44.74
C GLY A 1010 -40.05 23.99 46.26
N ASP A 1011 -38.99 23.45 46.80
CA ASP A 1011 -38.74 23.49 48.24
C ASP A 1011 -38.41 24.89 48.76
N VAL A 1012 -37.97 25.81 47.90
CA VAL A 1012 -37.84 27.24 48.16
C VAL A 1012 -38.63 28.00 47.10
N ARG A 1013 -39.51 28.93 47.48
CA ARG A 1013 -40.44 29.58 46.53
C ARG A 1013 -40.60 31.08 46.75
N GLY A 1014 -41.06 31.75 45.69
CA GLY A 1014 -41.59 33.12 45.79
C GLY A 1014 -40.54 34.15 46.23
N PRO A 1015 -40.90 35.12 47.10
CA PRO A 1015 -40.03 36.26 47.40
C PRO A 1015 -38.78 35.91 48.22
N LEU A 1016 -38.66 34.66 48.68
CA LEU A 1016 -37.51 34.19 49.46
C LEU A 1016 -36.29 33.93 48.57
N ILE A 1017 -36.46 33.38 47.37
CA ILE A 1017 -35.38 33.09 46.40
C ILE A 1017 -34.48 34.31 46.18
N PRO A 1018 -34.99 35.48 45.72
CA PRO A 1018 -34.13 36.64 45.46
C PRO A 1018 -33.49 37.21 46.73
N GLN A 1019 -34.09 37.04 47.92
CA GLN A 1019 -33.49 37.47 49.19
C GLN A 1019 -32.28 36.61 49.56
N LEU A 1020 -32.41 35.28 49.41
CA LEU A 1020 -31.34 34.32 49.67
C LEU A 1020 -30.20 34.50 48.67
N SER A 1021 -30.51 34.55 47.37
CA SER A 1021 -29.49 34.77 46.32
C SER A 1021 -28.74 36.09 46.49
N ASN A 1022 -29.44 37.18 46.85
CA ASN A 1022 -28.78 38.46 47.11
C ASN A 1022 -27.85 38.40 48.33
N ALA A 1023 -28.27 37.75 49.41
CA ALA A 1023 -27.41 37.57 50.59
C ALA A 1023 -26.14 36.75 50.27
N LEU A 1024 -26.26 35.66 49.50
CA LEU A 1024 -25.12 34.87 49.02
C LEU A 1024 -24.20 35.66 48.08
N ASN A 1025 -24.75 36.47 47.17
CA ASN A 1025 -23.96 37.33 46.29
C ASN A 1025 -23.15 38.38 47.08
N GLN A 1026 -23.74 38.98 48.11
CA GLN A 1026 -23.02 39.91 48.98
C GLN A 1026 -21.96 39.18 49.81
N ALA A 1027 -22.26 37.99 50.33
CA ALA A 1027 -21.28 37.17 51.05
C ALA A 1027 -20.06 36.86 50.16
N GLN A 1028 -20.28 36.35 48.94
CA GLN A 1028 -19.20 36.10 47.98
C GLN A 1028 -18.39 37.37 47.68
N HIS A 1029 -19.07 38.48 47.38
CA HIS A 1029 -18.43 39.75 47.07
C HIS A 1029 -17.48 40.24 48.18
N HIS A 1030 -17.83 39.99 49.43
CA HIS A 1030 -17.00 40.32 50.58
C HIS A 1030 -15.85 39.32 50.80
N LEU A 1031 -16.07 38.02 50.55
CA LEU A 1031 -15.01 37.01 50.53
C LEU A 1031 -13.95 37.30 49.47
N ASP A 1032 -14.36 37.67 48.26
CA ASP A 1032 -13.46 38.03 47.15
C ASP A 1032 -12.57 39.25 47.50
N LYS A 1033 -13.02 40.07 48.46
CA LYS A 1033 -12.28 41.23 49.00
C LYS A 1033 -11.48 40.92 50.27
N GLY A 1034 -11.43 39.65 50.69
CA GLY A 1034 -10.78 39.21 51.93
C GLY A 1034 -11.48 39.67 53.21
N ARG A 1035 -12.75 40.12 53.13
CA ARG A 1035 -13.52 40.69 54.26
C ARG A 1035 -14.45 39.65 54.87
N ARG A 1036 -13.88 38.65 55.53
CA ARG A 1036 -14.61 37.50 56.11
C ARG A 1036 -15.64 37.92 57.18
N ASP A 1037 -15.36 38.93 57.98
CA ASP A 1037 -16.30 39.50 58.96
C ASP A 1037 -17.58 40.04 58.31
N GLN A 1038 -17.45 40.69 57.16
CA GLN A 1038 -18.59 41.21 56.40
C GLN A 1038 -19.30 40.08 55.65
N ALA A 1039 -18.57 39.09 55.14
CA ALA A 1039 -19.18 37.90 54.55
C ALA A 1039 -20.06 37.15 55.57
N ALA A 1040 -19.57 36.96 56.81
CA ALA A 1040 -20.33 36.36 57.89
C ALA A 1040 -21.60 37.16 58.23
N LYS A 1041 -21.55 38.49 58.24
CA LYS A 1041 -22.76 39.34 58.41
C LYS A 1041 -23.79 39.13 57.31
N HIS A 1042 -23.35 38.98 56.06
CA HIS A 1042 -24.25 38.71 54.95
C HIS A 1042 -24.82 37.29 55.00
N MET A 1043 -24.06 36.31 55.49
CA MET A 1043 -24.59 34.96 55.76
C MET A 1043 -25.55 34.93 56.96
N GLN A 1044 -25.31 35.73 58.00
CA GLN A 1044 -26.31 35.95 59.07
C GLN A 1044 -27.60 36.58 58.54
N ASN A 1045 -27.49 37.50 57.57
CA ASN A 1045 -28.67 38.03 56.89
C ASN A 1045 -29.38 36.94 56.07
N PHE A 1046 -28.65 36.05 55.38
CA PHE A 1046 -29.21 34.88 54.71
C PHE A 1046 -30.04 34.03 55.70
N ALA A 1047 -29.44 33.62 56.83
CA ALA A 1047 -30.13 32.85 57.86
C ALA A 1047 -31.35 33.61 58.45
N LYS A 1048 -31.24 34.93 58.61
CA LYS A 1048 -32.36 35.78 59.07
C LYS A 1048 -33.51 35.81 58.06
N HIS A 1049 -33.22 35.88 56.76
CA HIS A 1049 -34.23 35.83 55.71
C HIS A 1049 -34.92 34.47 55.68
N LEU A 1050 -34.13 33.39 55.76
CA LEU A 1050 -34.59 32.00 55.78
C LEU A 1050 -35.49 31.69 56.99
N ASN A 1051 -35.17 32.23 58.17
CA ASN A 1051 -35.88 31.95 59.43
C ASN A 1051 -37.00 32.95 59.77
N LYS A 1052 -37.26 33.95 58.92
CA LYS A 1052 -38.31 34.93 59.18
C LYS A 1052 -39.69 34.26 59.17
N GLU A 1053 -40.47 34.44 60.25
CA GLU A 1053 -41.76 33.74 60.46
C GLU A 1053 -42.72 33.84 59.27
N VAL A 1054 -42.87 35.03 58.67
CA VAL A 1054 -43.71 35.25 57.47
C VAL A 1054 -43.22 34.55 56.19
N MET A 1055 -41.95 34.10 56.17
CA MET A 1055 -41.34 33.36 55.07
C MET A 1055 -41.43 31.85 55.25
N GLY A 1056 -41.92 31.34 56.38
CA GLY A 1056 -42.04 29.89 56.64
C GLY A 1056 -42.92 29.14 55.64
N ARG A 1057 -43.87 29.82 54.98
CA ARG A 1057 -44.69 29.24 53.88
C ARG A 1057 -43.97 29.11 52.54
N HIS A 1058 -42.77 29.68 52.43
CA HIS A 1058 -41.99 29.78 51.19
C HIS A 1058 -40.75 28.88 51.19
N VAL A 1059 -40.57 28.06 52.23
CA VAL A 1059 -39.50 27.07 52.30
C VAL A 1059 -40.01 25.81 52.99
N SER A 1060 -39.65 24.63 52.49
CA SER A 1060 -39.94 23.37 53.17
C SER A 1060 -39.04 23.18 54.40
N ASP A 1061 -39.50 22.43 55.39
CA ASP A 1061 -38.73 22.22 56.62
C ASP A 1061 -37.36 21.57 56.33
N GLN A 1062 -37.29 20.69 55.32
CA GLN A 1062 -36.06 20.03 54.89
C GLN A 1062 -35.05 21.02 54.27
N ALA A 1063 -35.46 21.79 53.26
CA ALA A 1063 -34.57 22.78 52.64
C ALA A 1063 -34.15 23.85 53.65
N LYS A 1064 -35.06 24.24 54.55
CA LYS A 1064 -34.74 25.16 55.64
C LYS A 1064 -33.69 24.62 56.59
N ALA A 1065 -33.75 23.33 56.94
CA ALA A 1065 -32.76 22.71 57.80
C ALA A 1065 -31.37 22.67 57.13
N VAL A 1066 -31.31 22.17 55.88
CA VAL A 1066 -30.06 22.10 55.09
C VAL A 1066 -29.40 23.48 54.98
N LEU A 1067 -30.13 24.47 54.47
CA LEU A 1067 -29.59 25.80 54.24
C LEU A 1067 -29.20 26.53 55.53
N ASN A 1068 -29.82 26.20 56.68
CA ASN A 1068 -29.39 26.74 57.97
C ASN A 1068 -28.10 26.08 58.44
N THR A 1069 -27.98 24.75 58.36
CA THR A 1069 -26.75 24.03 58.73
C THR A 1069 -25.54 24.59 58.00
N ASP A 1070 -25.68 24.80 56.69
CA ASP A 1070 -24.61 25.35 55.86
C ASP A 1070 -24.30 26.81 56.16
N ALA A 1071 -25.33 27.62 56.35
CA ALA A 1071 -25.16 29.02 56.71
C ALA A 1071 -24.44 29.16 58.05
N ASP A 1072 -24.84 28.37 59.06
CA ASP A 1072 -24.24 28.38 60.40
C ASP A 1072 -22.80 27.89 60.35
N PHE A 1073 -22.50 26.84 59.57
CA PHE A 1073 -21.14 26.35 59.36
C PHE A 1073 -20.24 27.43 58.74
N LEU A 1074 -20.69 28.09 57.66
CA LEU A 1074 -19.92 29.15 57.01
C LEU A 1074 -19.75 30.39 57.90
N ILE A 1075 -20.77 30.76 58.69
CA ILE A 1075 -20.65 31.85 59.67
C ILE A 1075 -19.57 31.52 60.70
N GLN A 1076 -19.59 30.29 61.23
CA GLN A 1076 -18.62 29.85 62.22
C GLN A 1076 -17.21 29.78 61.63
N ASP A 1077 -17.02 29.14 60.47
CA ASP A 1077 -15.73 29.02 59.78
C ASP A 1077 -15.08 30.40 59.53
N TRP A 1078 -15.87 31.39 59.08
CA TRP A 1078 -15.36 32.73 58.82
C TRP A 1078 -15.14 33.57 60.08
N GLN A 1079 -15.69 33.16 61.23
CA GLN A 1079 -15.52 33.83 62.52
C GLN A 1079 -14.39 33.22 63.35
N ASP A 1080 -14.20 31.91 63.30
CA ASP A 1080 -13.16 31.19 64.05
C ASP A 1080 -11.75 31.50 63.51
N ASP A 1081 -11.59 31.80 62.21
CA ASP A 1081 -10.33 32.25 61.59
C ASP A 1081 -9.94 33.72 61.90
N LEU A 1082 -10.68 34.41 62.77
CA LEU A 1082 -10.39 35.77 63.25
C LEU A 1082 -9.78 35.82 64.66
N GLU A 1083 -9.69 34.69 65.36
CA GLU A 1083 -8.92 34.48 66.61
C GLU A 1083 -7.54 33.88 66.33
#